data_AF-A0A522MT07-F1
#
_entry.id   AF-A0A522MT07-F1
#
_cell.length_a   1.000
_cell.length_b   1.000
_cell.length_c   1.000
_cell.angle_alpha   90.00
_cell.angle_beta   90.00
_cell.angle_gamma   90.00
#
_symmetry.space_group_name_H-M   'P 1'
#
loop_
_entity.id
_entity.type
_entity.pdbx_description
1 polymer ?
#
loop_
_entity_poly.entity_id
_entity_poly.type
_entity_poly.pdbx_seq_one_letter_code
_entity_poly.pdbx_strand_id
1 'polypeptide(L)'
;MSRLPPLRQELSLTSGASTPDGAPTWMLHDPAGNRFFQIGWPAFEMLSRWSLDDPEAIVASVNAETTLRLTMDDFEALARMLQHQHLLVAASPADTGRLTSAAAAHKLSHAMWLLKHYLMIRVPLWRPMPFLRRFAHYAEIAYRPAFWMAVAAMALIGLVLVSRRWDEFIHTFHGYADLRGLVAIGAAIGCAKLLHEFGHAFTAHRYGCRVPTMGIALLVMVPVLYTDTTEAWKVPGRAERLRIGAAGMLTELALAALATLAWSVLPDGPLRAGAFLLATTTWIGTLTINASPFMRFDGYFLLSDWLDMPNLHDRAFAFGRWWMRERLFGLRDPQPEPCAPKRRRFLIAFSFATWLYRLVVFFSIALVVYHAFFKALGLMLFFVEFGWFIVRPIAREIGACWRRRSDLHWRRETRRTAVIGALLFGFFVLPWHGGVSGPAVLGPLRAQGLYAPEAGYVTAQAPIARDGQRVRAGEVLAVLASPDLTHRLQAAQADEALLGWQVEQQSFDERLLEQGVALRRRWDAARQTVTGLTAQVAQLTLRAPFDGTVQTDDALAPGTWLPRGEHVFDIVGPIGVKGEAFVGEEDAGRVEPGDRVSFVASLPEVGTLHCRMTAVDRVNVATLDEPMLASVYGGPLPVQQQPNTHQLVPLAATYRVRIGDCPADQSWPREIVGTATIGGARQSLAWRALKWLASVFERESGA
;
A
#
# COMPACT_ATOMS: atom_id res chain seq x y z
N MET A 1 -46.25 -8.54 49.04
CA MET A 1 -45.76 -9.10 47.76
C MET A 1 -45.55 -7.93 46.81
N SER A 2 -44.33 -7.75 46.29
CA SER A 2 -44.02 -6.68 45.34
C SER A 2 -44.67 -7.00 44.01
N ARG A 3 -45.66 -6.20 43.59
CA ARG A 3 -46.27 -6.30 42.26
C ARG A 3 -45.21 -6.20 41.18
N LEU A 4 -45.41 -6.91 40.07
CA LEU A 4 -44.54 -6.82 38.92
C LEU A 4 -44.66 -5.44 38.27
N PRO A 5 -43.56 -4.86 37.77
CA PRO A 5 -43.63 -3.66 36.97
C PRO A 5 -44.47 -3.94 35.71
N PRO A 6 -45.46 -3.09 35.38
CA PRO A 6 -46.30 -3.32 34.21
C PRO A 6 -45.49 -3.15 32.92
N LEU A 7 -45.82 -3.97 31.92
CA LEU A 7 -45.28 -3.80 30.56
C LEU A 7 -45.86 -2.54 29.91
N ARG A 8 -45.07 -1.90 29.04
CA ARG A 8 -45.55 -0.80 28.19
C ARG A 8 -46.67 -1.31 27.27
N GLN A 9 -47.82 -0.61 27.23
CA GLN A 9 -49.05 -1.10 26.58
C GLN A 9 -48.99 -1.07 25.05
N GLU A 10 -48.10 -0.28 24.49
CA GLU A 10 -47.88 -0.13 23.04
C GLU A 10 -47.01 -1.24 22.44
N LEU A 11 -46.44 -2.12 23.27
CA LEU A 11 -45.64 -3.24 22.80
C LEU A 11 -46.52 -4.23 22.05
N SER A 12 -46.12 -4.57 20.82
CA SER A 12 -46.84 -5.54 20.00
C SER A 12 -46.02 -6.81 19.85
N LEU A 13 -46.68 -7.96 19.91
CA LEU A 13 -46.05 -9.27 19.75
C LEU A 13 -46.53 -9.93 18.47
N THR A 14 -45.60 -10.38 17.62
CA THR A 14 -45.91 -11.07 16.36
C THR A 14 -45.13 -12.39 16.28
N SER A 15 -45.67 -13.40 15.60
CA SER A 15 -44.94 -14.65 15.35
C SER A 15 -43.66 -14.38 14.55
N GLY A 16 -42.53 -14.89 15.02
CA GLY A 16 -41.24 -14.83 14.34
C GLY A 16 -40.95 -16.07 13.52
N ALA A 17 -39.76 -16.12 12.90
CA ALA A 17 -39.26 -17.31 12.25
C ALA A 17 -38.91 -18.39 13.29
N SER A 18 -39.25 -19.66 13.04
CA SER A 18 -38.78 -20.74 13.91
C SER A 18 -37.26 -20.78 13.93
N THR A 19 -36.68 -21.12 15.07
CA THR A 19 -35.23 -21.37 15.17
C THR A 19 -34.80 -22.47 14.20
N PRO A 20 -33.50 -22.58 13.87
CA PRO A 20 -32.98 -23.69 13.06
C PRO A 20 -33.29 -25.09 13.63
N ASP A 21 -33.57 -25.19 14.93
CA ASP A 21 -33.94 -26.43 15.62
C ASP A 21 -35.46 -26.67 15.62
N GLY A 22 -36.23 -25.82 14.93
CA GLY A 22 -37.69 -25.91 14.79
C GLY A 22 -38.49 -25.25 15.91
N ALA A 23 -37.85 -24.79 16.99
CA ALA A 23 -38.54 -24.15 18.10
C ALA A 23 -39.16 -22.80 17.67
N PRO A 24 -40.41 -22.50 18.07
CA PRO A 24 -41.07 -21.26 17.68
C PRO A 24 -40.39 -20.05 18.35
N THR A 25 -40.41 -18.92 17.64
CA THR A 25 -39.96 -17.63 18.19
C THR A 25 -41.01 -16.56 17.94
N TRP A 26 -40.92 -15.47 18.70
CA TRP A 26 -41.79 -14.31 18.59
C TRP A 26 -40.96 -13.04 18.50
N MET A 27 -41.49 -12.02 17.85
CA MET A 27 -40.89 -10.70 17.74
C MET A 27 -41.68 -9.73 18.62
N LEU A 28 -41.03 -9.22 19.65
CA LEU A 28 -41.52 -8.12 20.49
C LEU A 28 -41.09 -6.79 19.87
N HIS A 29 -42.05 -5.94 19.53
CA HIS A 29 -41.83 -4.68 18.86
C HIS A 29 -42.06 -3.50 19.80
N ASP A 30 -41.04 -2.66 19.96
CA ASP A 30 -41.12 -1.35 20.63
C ASP A 30 -41.34 -0.25 19.58
N PRO A 31 -42.57 0.28 19.45
CA PRO A 31 -42.89 1.28 18.44
C PRO A 31 -42.23 2.65 18.70
N ALA A 32 -41.90 2.99 19.95
CA ALA A 32 -41.27 4.27 20.26
C ALA A 32 -39.80 4.32 19.81
N GLY A 33 -39.10 3.19 19.95
CA GLY A 33 -37.72 3.04 19.50
C GLY A 33 -37.55 2.50 18.08
N ASN A 34 -38.64 2.06 17.43
CA ASN A 34 -38.63 1.22 16.22
C ASN A 34 -37.67 0.02 16.35
N ARG A 35 -37.74 -0.68 17.49
CA ARG A 35 -36.85 -1.80 17.82
C ARG A 35 -37.61 -3.12 17.83
N PHE A 36 -36.92 -4.17 17.40
CA PHE A 36 -37.44 -5.53 17.37
C PHE A 36 -36.55 -6.44 18.20
N PHE A 37 -37.16 -7.18 19.11
CA PHE A 37 -36.51 -8.16 19.96
C PHE A 37 -37.06 -9.54 19.63
N GLN A 38 -36.20 -10.45 19.20
CA GLN A 38 -36.59 -11.85 19.03
C GLN A 38 -36.56 -12.54 20.39
N ILE A 39 -37.69 -13.11 20.79
CA ILE A 39 -37.83 -13.86 22.03
C ILE A 39 -38.13 -15.34 21.73
N GLY A 40 -37.55 -16.23 22.53
CA GLY A 40 -37.80 -17.67 22.44
C GLY A 40 -39.10 -18.08 23.13
N TRP A 41 -39.46 -19.35 22.97
CA TRP A 41 -40.65 -19.95 23.59
C TRP A 41 -40.76 -19.76 25.12
N PRO A 42 -39.69 -19.96 25.92
CA PRO A 42 -39.72 -19.64 27.35
C PRO A 42 -40.16 -18.22 27.68
N ALA A 43 -39.59 -17.23 26.99
CA ALA A 43 -39.87 -15.83 27.24
C ALA A 43 -41.29 -15.44 26.81
N PHE A 44 -41.79 -16.04 25.73
CA PHE A 44 -43.17 -15.85 25.29
C PHE A 44 -44.18 -16.35 26.34
N GLU A 45 -44.01 -17.57 26.85
CA GLU A 45 -44.94 -18.16 27.83
C GLU A 45 -44.95 -17.41 29.17
N MET A 46 -43.81 -16.83 29.57
CA MET A 46 -43.74 -15.94 30.73
C MET A 46 -44.45 -14.60 30.47
N LEU A 47 -44.26 -14.00 29.30
CA LEU A 47 -44.90 -12.73 28.93
C LEU A 47 -46.42 -12.86 28.71
N SER A 48 -46.91 -13.99 28.20
CA SER A 48 -48.34 -14.23 28.02
C SER A 48 -49.10 -14.33 29.34
N ARG A 49 -48.41 -14.74 30.41
CA ARG A 49 -48.93 -14.85 31.79
C ARG A 49 -48.54 -13.69 32.69
N TRP A 50 -48.00 -12.60 32.13
CA TRP A 50 -47.56 -11.43 32.91
C TRP A 50 -48.69 -10.79 33.73
N SER A 51 -49.96 -11.06 33.38
CA SER A 51 -51.14 -10.62 34.12
C SER A 51 -51.31 -11.27 35.49
N LEU A 52 -50.63 -12.38 35.78
CA LEU A 52 -50.67 -13.03 37.10
C LEU A 52 -50.00 -12.19 38.21
N ASP A 53 -49.20 -11.18 37.85
CA ASP A 53 -48.59 -10.20 38.76
C ASP A 53 -47.69 -10.81 39.87
N ASP A 54 -47.31 -12.08 39.73
CA ASP A 54 -46.47 -12.83 40.67
C ASP A 54 -45.43 -13.69 39.92
N PRO A 55 -44.11 -13.42 40.07
CA PRO A 55 -43.04 -14.20 39.44
C PRO A 55 -43.15 -15.72 39.64
N GLU A 56 -43.43 -16.15 40.88
CA GLU A 56 -43.45 -17.57 41.23
C GLU A 56 -44.66 -18.25 40.60
N ALA A 57 -45.82 -17.59 40.63
CA ALA A 57 -47.04 -18.07 39.97
C ALA A 57 -46.87 -18.18 38.45
N ILE A 58 -46.15 -17.25 37.80
CA ILE A 58 -45.86 -17.32 36.36
C ILE A 58 -45.01 -18.55 36.05
N VAL A 59 -43.89 -18.75 36.76
CA VAL A 59 -43.00 -19.90 36.52
C VAL A 59 -43.73 -21.22 36.81
N ALA A 60 -44.50 -21.28 37.90
CA ALA A 60 -45.29 -22.46 38.25
C ALA A 60 -46.36 -22.79 37.20
N SER A 61 -47.11 -21.79 36.70
CA SER A 61 -48.12 -21.98 35.66
C SER A 61 -47.50 -22.44 34.35
N VAL A 62 -46.37 -21.86 33.92
CA VAL A 62 -45.68 -22.32 32.70
C VAL A 62 -45.20 -23.77 32.84
N ASN A 63 -44.62 -24.14 33.99
CA ASN A 63 -44.16 -25.51 34.24
C ASN A 63 -45.29 -26.53 34.37
N ALA A 64 -46.50 -26.09 34.77
CA ALA A 64 -47.67 -26.95 34.88
C ALA A 64 -48.40 -27.15 33.54
N GLU A 65 -48.48 -26.11 32.71
CA GLU A 65 -49.29 -26.10 31.49
C GLU A 65 -48.48 -26.39 30.21
N THR A 66 -47.15 -26.36 30.28
CA THR A 66 -46.26 -26.56 29.12
C THR A 66 -45.20 -27.62 29.41
N THR A 67 -44.47 -28.06 28.37
CA THR A 67 -43.34 -29.01 28.54
C THR A 67 -42.04 -28.32 28.94
N LEU A 68 -42.06 -27.01 29.13
CA LEU A 68 -40.90 -26.24 29.58
C LEU A 68 -40.58 -26.53 31.04
N ARG A 69 -39.29 -26.42 31.39
CA ARG A 69 -38.82 -26.44 32.77
C ARG A 69 -38.06 -25.15 33.04
N LEU A 70 -38.80 -24.15 33.52
CA LEU A 70 -38.28 -22.83 33.85
C LEU A 70 -37.93 -22.74 35.32
N THR A 71 -36.88 -21.98 35.60
CA THR A 71 -36.40 -21.63 36.93
C THR A 71 -36.66 -20.16 37.22
N MET A 72 -36.57 -19.76 38.50
CA MET A 72 -36.64 -18.34 38.86
C MET A 72 -35.51 -17.51 38.23
N ASP A 73 -34.34 -18.12 38.00
CA ASP A 73 -33.22 -17.46 37.32
C ASP A 73 -33.57 -17.07 35.87
N ASP A 74 -34.37 -17.89 35.18
CA ASP A 74 -34.85 -17.60 33.82
C ASP A 74 -35.79 -16.39 33.81
N PHE A 75 -36.69 -16.32 34.80
CA PHE A 75 -37.59 -15.19 34.99
C PHE A 75 -36.80 -13.91 35.28
N GLU A 76 -35.85 -13.96 36.21
CA GLU A 76 -35.00 -12.81 36.53
C GLU A 76 -34.18 -12.35 35.33
N ALA A 77 -33.67 -13.28 34.51
CA ALA A 77 -32.96 -12.94 33.29
C ALA A 77 -33.86 -12.19 32.29
N LEU A 78 -35.11 -12.65 32.12
CA LEU A 78 -36.09 -11.95 31.30
C LEU A 78 -36.44 -10.57 31.87
N ALA A 79 -36.70 -10.47 33.17
CA ALA A 79 -37.02 -9.21 33.85
C ALA A 79 -35.87 -8.20 33.70
N ARG A 80 -34.62 -8.63 33.92
CA ARG A 80 -33.42 -7.81 33.68
C ARG A 80 -33.33 -7.36 32.23
N MET A 81 -33.64 -8.23 31.25
CA MET A 81 -33.66 -7.85 29.84
C MET A 81 -34.70 -6.78 29.54
N LEU A 82 -35.96 -6.97 29.97
CA LEU A 82 -37.05 -6.01 29.77
C LEU A 82 -36.73 -4.65 30.41
N GLN A 83 -36.15 -4.68 31.61
CA GLN A 83 -35.76 -3.50 32.34
C GLN A 83 -34.60 -2.75 31.68
N HIS A 84 -33.56 -3.47 31.24
CA HIS A 84 -32.39 -2.91 30.56
C HIS A 84 -32.75 -2.33 29.18
N GLN A 85 -33.75 -2.91 28.51
CA GLN A 85 -34.26 -2.42 27.23
C GLN A 85 -35.37 -1.36 27.37
N HIS A 86 -35.71 -0.92 28.59
CA HIS A 86 -36.73 0.09 28.87
C HIS A 86 -38.13 -0.26 28.32
N LEU A 87 -38.52 -1.53 28.46
CA LEU A 87 -39.80 -2.08 28.00
C LEU A 87 -40.88 -2.11 29.11
N LEU A 88 -40.49 -1.77 30.34
CA LEU A 88 -41.36 -1.70 31.50
C LEU A 88 -41.77 -0.25 31.78
N VAL A 89 -42.96 -0.05 32.33
CA VAL A 89 -43.45 1.25 32.81
C VAL A 89 -42.67 1.64 34.06
N ALA A 90 -42.11 2.85 34.07
CA ALA A 90 -41.44 3.41 35.25
C ALA A 90 -42.50 3.80 36.29
N ALA A 91 -42.47 3.14 37.46
CA ALA A 91 -43.44 3.37 38.53
C ALA A 91 -42.81 3.94 39.81
N SER A 92 -41.48 3.85 39.96
CA SER A 92 -40.77 4.30 41.16
C SER A 92 -39.78 5.44 40.91
N PRO A 93 -39.42 6.24 41.94
CA PRO A 93 -38.34 7.23 41.85
C PRO A 93 -36.99 6.62 41.40
N ALA A 94 -36.73 5.37 41.76
CA ALA A 94 -35.54 4.64 41.34
C ALA A 94 -35.55 4.36 39.83
N ASP A 95 -36.72 4.05 39.24
CA ASP A 95 -36.86 3.87 37.79
C ASP A 95 -36.62 5.19 37.04
N THR A 96 -37.13 6.30 37.56
CA THR A 96 -36.89 7.64 37.01
C THR A 96 -35.40 8.02 37.10
N GLY A 97 -34.75 7.75 38.23
CA GLY A 97 -33.30 7.92 38.42
C GLY A 97 -32.49 7.10 37.41
N ARG A 98 -32.89 5.85 37.16
CA ARG A 98 -32.24 5.02 36.14
C ARG A 98 -32.45 5.57 34.73
N LEU A 99 -33.67 5.93 34.33
CA LEU A 99 -33.94 6.49 33.00
C LEU A 99 -33.21 7.82 32.77
N THR A 100 -33.13 8.68 33.78
CA THR A 100 -32.35 9.92 33.73
C THR A 100 -30.85 9.65 33.65
N SER A 101 -30.32 8.67 34.38
CA SER A 101 -28.91 8.25 34.25
C SER A 101 -28.60 7.65 32.87
N ALA A 102 -29.53 6.87 32.29
CA ALA A 102 -29.41 6.34 30.94
C ALA A 102 -29.47 7.46 29.89
N ALA A 103 -30.38 8.43 30.04
CA ALA A 103 -30.46 9.62 29.20
C ALA A 103 -29.20 10.49 29.31
N ALA A 104 -28.63 10.64 30.52
CA ALA A 104 -27.38 11.36 30.76
C ALA A 104 -26.18 10.63 30.13
N ALA A 105 -26.12 9.29 30.21
CA ALA A 105 -25.09 8.49 29.54
C ALA A 105 -25.14 8.59 28.01
N HIS A 106 -26.31 8.95 27.45
CA HIS A 106 -26.48 9.28 26.03
C HIS A 106 -26.01 10.70 25.66
N LYS A 107 -25.83 11.62 26.62
CA LYS A 107 -25.24 12.95 26.39
C LYS A 107 -23.72 12.83 26.31
N LEU A 108 -23.22 12.52 25.12
CA LEU A 108 -21.78 12.45 24.84
C LEU A 108 -21.20 13.86 24.76
N SER A 109 -19.98 14.07 25.27
CA SER A 109 -19.18 15.28 24.97
C SER A 109 -19.11 15.50 23.45
N HIS A 110 -19.08 16.74 22.98
CA HIS A 110 -19.06 17.07 21.54
C HIS A 110 -17.97 16.30 20.77
N ALA A 111 -16.78 16.10 21.36
CA ALA A 111 -15.70 15.32 20.75
C ALA A 111 -16.02 13.81 20.66
N MET A 112 -16.63 13.23 21.70
CA MET A 112 -17.06 11.83 21.72
C MET A 112 -18.31 11.62 20.84
N TRP A 113 -19.16 12.63 20.73
CA TRP A 113 -20.29 12.66 19.81
C TRP A 113 -19.76 12.61 18.38
N LEU A 114 -18.82 13.49 18.01
CA LEU A 114 -18.18 13.47 16.70
C LEU A 114 -17.50 12.12 16.44
N LEU A 115 -16.73 11.59 17.40
CA LEU A 115 -16.05 10.30 17.26
C LEU A 115 -17.03 9.11 17.11
N LYS A 116 -18.18 9.12 17.78
CA LYS A 116 -19.18 8.03 17.63
C LYS A 116 -20.04 8.19 16.38
N HIS A 117 -20.24 9.43 15.92
CA HIS A 117 -21.15 9.75 14.82
C HIS A 117 -20.43 10.03 13.49
N TYR A 118 -19.10 10.18 13.45
CA TYR A 118 -18.37 10.41 12.18
C TYR A 118 -18.53 9.24 11.19
N LEU A 119 -18.79 8.03 11.71
CA LEU A 119 -19.03 6.85 10.89
C LEU A 119 -20.44 6.76 10.35
N MET A 120 -21.48 7.25 11.05
CA MET A 120 -22.85 7.16 10.53
C MET A 120 -23.79 8.15 11.21
N ILE A 121 -24.16 9.22 10.51
CA ILE A 121 -25.25 10.12 10.88
C ILE A 121 -26.43 9.83 9.95
N ARG A 122 -27.62 9.54 10.49
CA ARG A 122 -28.83 9.32 9.68
C ARG A 122 -29.71 10.56 9.71
N VAL A 123 -30.04 11.09 8.54
CA VAL A 123 -30.96 12.20 8.35
C VAL A 123 -32.20 11.68 7.62
N PRO A 124 -33.32 11.45 8.33
CA PRO A 124 -34.56 11.04 7.68
C PRO A 124 -35.09 12.20 6.83
N LEU A 125 -35.31 11.96 5.54
CA LEU A 125 -35.78 13.00 4.62
C LEU A 125 -37.30 13.00 4.51
N TRP A 126 -37.92 11.83 4.38
CA TRP A 126 -39.37 11.73 4.15
C TRP A 126 -39.94 10.36 4.55
N ARG A 127 -41.29 10.27 4.59
CA ARG A 127 -42.06 9.05 4.90
C ARG A 127 -42.63 8.46 3.60
N PRO A 128 -42.09 7.35 3.07
CA PRO A 128 -42.39 6.90 1.71
C PRO A 128 -43.71 6.13 1.55
N MET A 129 -44.37 5.72 2.64
CA MET A 129 -45.56 4.85 2.58
C MET A 129 -46.69 5.31 1.64
N PRO A 130 -47.11 6.60 1.61
CA PRO A 130 -48.14 7.05 0.68
C PRO A 130 -47.73 6.89 -0.79
N PHE A 131 -46.46 7.18 -1.10
CA PHE A 131 -45.89 7.01 -2.43
C PHE A 131 -45.80 5.54 -2.82
N LEU A 132 -45.27 4.69 -1.93
CA LEU A 132 -45.15 3.25 -2.20
C LEU A 132 -46.51 2.62 -2.50
N ARG A 133 -47.56 2.97 -1.75
CA ARG A 133 -48.93 2.49 -2.00
C ARG A 133 -49.47 2.95 -3.36
N ARG A 134 -49.19 4.19 -3.76
CA ARG A 134 -49.66 4.76 -5.03
C ARG A 134 -48.99 4.11 -6.24
N PHE A 135 -47.70 3.79 -6.14
CA PHE A 135 -46.90 3.27 -7.25
C PHE A 135 -46.63 1.76 -7.19
N ALA A 136 -47.15 1.05 -6.19
CA ALA A 136 -46.95 -0.39 -6.00
C ALA A 136 -47.31 -1.21 -7.25
N HIS A 137 -48.36 -0.82 -7.98
CA HIS A 137 -48.80 -1.54 -9.17
C HIS A 137 -47.74 -1.58 -10.29
N TYR A 138 -46.95 -0.51 -10.46
CA TYR A 138 -45.87 -0.50 -11.47
C TYR A 138 -44.73 -1.45 -11.10
N ALA A 139 -44.46 -1.61 -9.79
CA ALA A 139 -43.47 -2.56 -9.31
C ALA A 139 -43.92 -4.02 -9.50
N GLU A 140 -45.20 -4.31 -9.73
CA GLU A 140 -45.71 -5.68 -9.90
C GLU A 140 -45.05 -6.43 -11.07
N ILE A 141 -44.64 -5.70 -12.11
CA ILE A 141 -43.95 -6.25 -13.28
C ILE A 141 -42.64 -6.94 -12.87
N ALA A 142 -41.90 -6.36 -11.93
CA ALA A 142 -40.61 -6.88 -11.47
C ALA A 142 -40.74 -8.23 -10.72
N TYR A 143 -41.93 -8.62 -10.28
CA TYR A 143 -42.17 -9.90 -9.62
C TYR A 143 -42.64 -11.00 -10.58
N ARG A 144 -42.79 -10.70 -11.87
CA ARG A 144 -43.10 -11.70 -12.89
C ARG A 144 -41.79 -12.36 -13.37
N PRO A 145 -41.72 -13.70 -13.50
CA PRO A 145 -40.52 -14.37 -14.03
C PRO A 145 -40.09 -13.84 -15.40
N ALA A 146 -41.04 -13.48 -16.26
CA ALA A 146 -40.78 -12.89 -17.57
C ALA A 146 -39.91 -11.62 -17.54
N PHE A 147 -40.05 -10.79 -16.50
CA PHE A 147 -39.22 -9.60 -16.35
C PHE A 147 -37.75 -9.98 -16.14
N TRP A 148 -37.47 -10.93 -15.26
CA TRP A 148 -36.09 -11.37 -14.99
C TRP A 148 -35.48 -12.16 -16.15
N MET A 149 -36.28 -12.91 -16.90
CA MET A 149 -35.81 -13.50 -18.17
C MET A 149 -35.41 -12.42 -19.18
N ALA A 150 -36.20 -11.34 -19.30
CA ALA A 150 -35.86 -10.22 -20.17
C ALA A 150 -34.59 -9.49 -19.70
N VAL A 151 -34.45 -9.23 -18.38
CA VAL A 151 -33.23 -8.66 -17.79
C VAL A 151 -32.01 -9.54 -18.05
N ALA A 152 -32.12 -10.86 -17.86
CA ALA A 152 -31.04 -11.80 -18.15
C ALA A 152 -30.66 -11.81 -19.64
N ALA A 153 -31.65 -11.76 -20.54
CA ALA A 153 -31.41 -11.65 -21.98
C ALA A 153 -30.71 -10.34 -22.34
N MET A 154 -31.14 -9.19 -21.78
CA MET A 154 -30.49 -7.90 -21.97
C MET A 154 -29.05 -7.91 -21.45
N ALA A 155 -28.81 -8.48 -20.27
CA ALA A 155 -27.47 -8.62 -19.71
C ALA A 155 -26.57 -9.46 -20.62
N LEU A 156 -27.06 -10.62 -21.08
CA LEU A 156 -26.31 -11.52 -21.95
C LEU A 156 -25.98 -10.85 -23.29
N ILE A 157 -26.96 -10.23 -23.94
CA ILE A 157 -26.76 -9.52 -25.21
C ILE A 157 -25.79 -8.35 -25.01
N GLY A 158 -25.99 -7.54 -23.97
CA GLY A 158 -25.11 -6.41 -23.65
C GLY A 158 -23.66 -6.86 -23.42
N LEU A 159 -23.44 -7.92 -22.64
CA LEU A 159 -22.11 -8.46 -22.38
C LEU A 159 -21.44 -9.01 -23.65
N VAL A 160 -22.18 -9.71 -24.52
CA VAL A 160 -21.66 -10.19 -25.80
C VAL A 160 -21.31 -9.03 -26.74
N LEU A 161 -22.09 -7.95 -26.75
CA LEU A 161 -21.81 -6.77 -27.56
C LEU A 161 -20.61 -5.97 -27.04
N VAL A 162 -20.45 -5.87 -25.72
CA VAL A 162 -19.28 -5.27 -25.08
C VAL A 162 -18.03 -6.09 -25.35
N SER A 163 -18.10 -7.43 -25.23
CA SER A 163 -16.93 -8.29 -25.46
C SER A 163 -16.40 -8.19 -26.88
N ARG A 164 -17.26 -7.88 -27.87
CA ARG A 164 -16.86 -7.62 -29.26
C ARG A 164 -16.23 -6.25 -29.48
N ARG A 165 -16.44 -5.30 -28.58
CA ARG A 165 -15.94 -3.91 -28.62
C ARG A 165 -15.13 -3.58 -27.37
N TRP A 166 -14.33 -4.53 -26.92
CA TRP A 166 -13.62 -4.45 -25.65
C TRP A 166 -12.63 -3.27 -25.61
N ASP A 167 -11.91 -3.04 -26.71
CA ASP A 167 -10.93 -1.95 -26.81
C ASP A 167 -11.62 -0.59 -26.65
N GLU A 168 -12.74 -0.37 -27.34
CA GLU A 168 -13.54 0.86 -27.24
C GLU A 168 -14.13 1.06 -25.83
N PHE A 169 -14.55 -0.04 -25.18
CA PHE A 169 -15.06 -0.01 -23.80
C PHE A 169 -13.99 0.46 -22.80
N ILE A 170 -12.75 -0.05 -22.90
CA ILE A 170 -11.65 0.35 -22.01
C ILE A 170 -11.19 1.78 -22.32
N HIS A 171 -11.09 2.18 -23.59
CA HIS A 171 -10.70 3.55 -23.94
C HIS A 171 -11.70 4.61 -23.46
N THR A 172 -12.99 4.27 -23.37
CA THR A 172 -14.03 5.14 -22.78
C THR A 172 -13.71 5.50 -21.32
N PHE A 173 -12.99 4.63 -20.58
CA PHE A 173 -12.63 4.87 -19.18
C PHE A 173 -11.64 6.04 -19.00
N HIS A 174 -10.69 6.21 -19.92
CA HIS A 174 -9.66 7.25 -19.85
C HIS A 174 -10.16 8.65 -20.24
N GLY A 175 -11.29 8.75 -20.95
CA GLY A 175 -11.81 10.00 -21.50
C GLY A 175 -12.60 10.91 -20.54
N TYR A 176 -12.88 10.49 -19.30
CA TYR A 176 -13.78 11.20 -18.38
C TYR A 176 -13.17 11.58 -17.02
N ALA A 177 -11.84 11.72 -16.94
CA ALA A 177 -11.15 12.17 -15.72
C ALA A 177 -11.31 13.69 -15.42
N ASP A 178 -12.17 14.40 -16.15
CA ASP A 178 -12.49 15.82 -15.93
C ASP A 178 -13.65 16.03 -14.94
N LEU A 179 -13.77 17.24 -14.39
CA LEU A 179 -14.81 17.63 -13.42
C LEU A 179 -16.24 17.32 -13.90
N ARG A 180 -16.52 17.43 -15.22
CA ARG A 180 -17.82 17.07 -15.81
C ARG A 180 -18.10 15.57 -15.73
N GLY A 181 -17.07 14.74 -15.93
CA GLY A 181 -17.14 13.30 -15.74
C GLY A 181 -17.42 12.95 -14.28
N LEU A 182 -16.78 13.63 -13.34
CA LEU A 182 -17.02 13.44 -11.90
C LEU A 182 -18.48 13.72 -11.49
N VAL A 183 -19.08 14.81 -11.99
CA VAL A 183 -20.49 15.13 -11.74
C VAL A 183 -21.41 14.09 -12.36
N ALA A 184 -21.12 13.63 -13.57
CA ALA A 184 -21.89 12.58 -14.24
C ALA A 184 -21.81 11.24 -13.47
N ILE A 185 -20.65 10.87 -12.94
CA ILE A 185 -20.46 9.70 -12.07
C ILE A 185 -21.30 9.85 -10.80
N GLY A 186 -21.23 11.00 -10.13
CA GLY A 186 -22.02 11.27 -8.93
C GLY A 186 -23.53 11.14 -9.18
N ALA A 187 -24.03 11.68 -10.29
CA ALA A 187 -25.42 11.55 -10.68
C ALA A 187 -25.82 10.10 -11.01
N ALA A 188 -24.97 9.36 -11.72
CA ALA A 188 -25.20 7.95 -12.04
C ALA A 188 -25.27 7.08 -10.78
N ILE A 189 -24.32 7.24 -9.85
CA ILE A 189 -24.31 6.54 -8.56
C ILE A 189 -25.54 6.92 -7.74
N GLY A 190 -25.89 8.20 -7.67
CA GLY A 190 -27.08 8.68 -6.96
C GLY A 190 -28.36 8.05 -7.50
N CYS A 191 -28.51 7.97 -8.83
CA CYS A 191 -29.65 7.33 -9.48
C CYS A 191 -29.70 5.82 -9.18
N ALA A 192 -28.57 5.12 -9.33
CA ALA A 192 -28.48 3.69 -9.02
C ALA A 192 -28.86 3.40 -7.56
N LYS A 193 -28.33 4.19 -6.62
CA LYS A 193 -28.65 4.05 -5.20
C LYS A 193 -30.08 4.42 -4.86
N LEU A 194 -30.67 5.40 -5.52
CA LEU A 194 -32.09 5.72 -5.33
C LEU A 194 -32.97 4.53 -5.74
N LEU A 195 -32.70 3.94 -6.91
CA LEU A 195 -33.41 2.77 -7.40
C LEU A 195 -33.18 1.54 -6.52
N HIS A 196 -31.96 1.34 -6.02
CA HIS A 196 -31.62 0.31 -5.04
C HIS A 196 -32.52 0.39 -3.80
N GLU A 197 -32.57 1.57 -3.18
CA GLU A 197 -33.39 1.82 -1.99
C GLU A 197 -34.89 1.62 -2.27
N PHE A 198 -35.37 2.04 -3.43
CA PHE A 198 -36.74 1.73 -3.86
C PHE A 198 -36.99 0.23 -4.04
N GLY A 199 -36.02 -0.53 -4.53
CA GLY A 199 -36.11 -1.99 -4.63
C GLY A 199 -36.46 -2.62 -3.28
N HIS A 200 -35.70 -2.26 -2.24
CA HIS A 200 -35.98 -2.66 -0.87
C HIS A 200 -37.37 -2.23 -0.40
N ALA A 201 -37.73 -0.96 -0.60
CA ALA A 201 -38.99 -0.41 -0.12
C ALA A 201 -40.23 -1.04 -0.76
N PHE A 202 -40.24 -1.21 -2.08
CA PHE A 202 -41.36 -1.84 -2.80
C PHE A 202 -41.50 -3.32 -2.42
N THR A 203 -40.38 -4.03 -2.25
CA THR A 203 -40.41 -5.44 -1.87
C THR A 203 -40.86 -5.63 -0.43
N ALA A 204 -40.39 -4.80 0.50
CA ALA A 204 -40.85 -4.77 1.88
C ALA A 204 -42.37 -4.47 1.94
N HIS A 205 -42.83 -3.47 1.19
CA HIS A 205 -44.25 -3.12 1.12
C HIS A 205 -45.12 -4.28 0.61
N ARG A 206 -44.67 -4.99 -0.43
CA ARG A 206 -45.38 -6.15 -0.99
C ARG A 206 -45.60 -7.26 0.04
N TYR A 207 -44.63 -7.50 0.92
CA TYR A 207 -44.73 -8.49 1.99
C TYR A 207 -45.38 -7.95 3.28
N GLY A 208 -46.08 -6.81 3.19
CA GLY A 208 -46.86 -6.25 4.30
C GLY A 208 -46.04 -5.46 5.33
N CYS A 209 -44.75 -5.19 5.07
CA CYS A 209 -43.92 -4.37 5.95
C CYS A 209 -44.18 -2.87 5.71
N ARG A 210 -44.06 -2.07 6.76
CA ARG A 210 -44.07 -0.62 6.70
C ARG A 210 -42.65 -0.09 6.59
N VAL A 211 -42.45 0.90 5.73
CA VAL A 211 -41.20 1.63 5.57
C VAL A 211 -41.36 3.01 6.23
N PRO A 212 -40.89 3.21 7.47
CA PRO A 212 -41.18 4.42 8.22
C PRO A 212 -40.47 5.65 7.66
N THR A 213 -39.20 5.51 7.26
CA THR A 213 -38.39 6.62 6.74
C THR A 213 -37.46 6.18 5.61
N MET A 214 -37.27 7.07 4.65
CA MET A 214 -36.16 7.05 3.69
C MET A 214 -35.37 8.35 3.82
N GLY A 215 -34.06 8.29 3.64
CA GLY A 215 -33.22 9.48 3.81
C GLY A 215 -31.79 9.33 3.33
N ILE A 216 -30.93 10.22 3.84
CA ILE A 216 -29.50 10.20 3.59
C ILE A 216 -28.78 9.88 4.91
N ALA A 217 -27.82 8.98 4.86
CA ALA A 217 -26.85 8.77 5.92
C ALA A 217 -25.47 9.31 5.50
N LEU A 218 -24.70 9.87 6.42
CA LEU A 218 -23.31 10.27 6.17
C LEU A 218 -22.38 9.18 6.70
N LEU A 219 -21.74 8.43 5.80
CA LEU A 219 -20.73 7.42 6.10
C LEU A 219 -19.34 8.00 5.81
N VAL A 220 -18.54 8.31 6.84
CA VAL A 220 -17.23 8.98 6.68
C VAL A 220 -17.36 10.26 5.84
N MET A 221 -18.37 11.08 6.16
CA MET A 221 -18.75 12.32 5.44
C MET A 221 -19.25 12.12 3.99
N VAL A 222 -19.33 10.90 3.48
CA VAL A 222 -19.92 10.61 2.17
C VAL A 222 -21.43 10.37 2.32
N PRO A 223 -22.29 11.10 1.58
CA PRO A 223 -23.73 10.87 1.61
C PRO A 223 -24.08 9.56 0.91
N VAL A 224 -24.80 8.68 1.62
CA VAL A 224 -25.38 7.44 1.11
C VAL A 224 -26.89 7.45 1.34
N LEU A 225 -27.66 6.96 0.38
CA LEU A 225 -29.12 6.81 0.56
C LEU A 225 -29.40 5.62 1.49
N TYR A 226 -30.50 5.68 2.23
CA TYR A 226 -30.96 4.55 3.05
C TYR A 226 -32.48 4.44 3.11
N THR A 227 -32.95 3.21 3.24
CA THR A 227 -34.33 2.83 3.52
C THR A 227 -34.41 2.09 4.82
N ASP A 228 -35.33 2.50 5.71
CA ASP A 228 -35.60 1.74 6.92
C ASP A 228 -36.46 0.51 6.61
N THR A 229 -35.82 -0.65 6.45
CA THR A 229 -36.45 -1.96 6.26
C THR A 229 -36.49 -2.78 7.55
N THR A 230 -36.38 -2.14 8.72
CA THR A 230 -36.31 -2.83 10.01
C THR A 230 -37.57 -3.67 10.30
N GLU A 231 -38.74 -3.35 9.72
CA GLU A 231 -39.93 -4.20 9.83
C GLU A 231 -39.82 -5.55 9.09
N ALA A 232 -38.84 -5.75 8.20
CA ALA A 232 -38.64 -7.02 7.48
C ALA A 232 -38.43 -8.21 8.44
N TRP A 233 -37.96 -7.94 9.67
CA TRP A 233 -37.83 -8.95 10.72
C TRP A 233 -39.18 -9.55 11.17
N LYS A 234 -40.32 -8.90 10.89
CA LYS A 234 -41.66 -9.43 11.17
C LYS A 234 -42.05 -10.56 10.20
N VAL A 235 -41.39 -10.66 9.05
CA VAL A 235 -41.77 -11.62 8.01
C VAL A 235 -41.27 -13.01 8.41
N PRO A 236 -42.17 -13.98 8.67
CA PRO A 236 -41.76 -15.31 9.16
C PRO A 236 -41.07 -16.13 8.08
N GLY A 237 -41.46 -15.93 6.82
CA GLY A 237 -40.93 -16.67 5.67
C GLY A 237 -39.50 -16.25 5.30
N ARG A 238 -38.59 -17.24 5.29
CA ARG A 238 -37.16 -17.03 4.95
C ARG A 238 -36.97 -16.57 3.50
N ALA A 239 -37.76 -17.10 2.57
CA ALA A 239 -37.65 -16.73 1.16
C ALA A 239 -38.10 -15.28 0.93
N GLU A 240 -39.11 -14.84 1.65
CA GLU A 240 -39.64 -13.48 1.60
C GLU A 240 -38.62 -12.48 2.17
N ARG A 241 -38.01 -12.76 3.33
CA ARG A 241 -36.92 -11.95 3.87
C ARG A 241 -35.74 -11.86 2.91
N LEU A 242 -35.32 -12.99 2.34
CA LEU A 242 -34.24 -13.02 1.35
C LEU A 242 -34.55 -12.18 0.11
N ARG A 243 -35.80 -12.20 -0.38
CA ARG A 243 -36.22 -11.34 -1.49
C ARG A 243 -36.19 -9.87 -1.12
N ILE A 244 -36.60 -9.49 0.09
CA ILE A 244 -36.51 -8.09 0.58
C ILE A 244 -35.05 -7.64 0.64
N GLY A 245 -34.16 -8.48 1.18
CA GLY A 245 -32.72 -8.19 1.25
C GLY A 245 -32.05 -8.17 -0.12
N ALA A 246 -32.44 -9.03 -1.05
CA ALA A 246 -31.87 -9.08 -2.40
C ALA A 246 -32.40 -7.97 -3.33
N ALA A 247 -33.53 -7.33 -2.98
CA ALA A 247 -34.24 -6.45 -3.90
C ALA A 247 -33.41 -5.24 -4.38
N GLY A 248 -32.64 -4.60 -3.50
CA GLY A 248 -31.79 -3.48 -3.90
C GLY A 248 -30.73 -3.91 -4.91
N MET A 249 -30.01 -5.00 -4.61
CA MET A 249 -29.00 -5.56 -5.53
C MET A 249 -29.61 -6.04 -6.85
N LEU A 250 -30.78 -6.68 -6.81
CA LEU A 250 -31.49 -7.11 -8.01
C LEU A 250 -31.89 -5.92 -8.89
N THR A 251 -32.36 -4.82 -8.29
CA THR A 251 -32.65 -3.58 -9.01
C THR A 251 -31.39 -2.97 -9.63
N GLU A 252 -30.27 -2.95 -8.90
CA GLU A 252 -28.98 -2.51 -9.44
C GLU A 252 -28.52 -3.41 -10.60
N LEU A 253 -28.68 -4.73 -10.51
CA LEU A 253 -28.34 -5.65 -11.59
C LEU A 253 -29.20 -5.42 -12.85
N ALA A 254 -30.50 -5.16 -12.67
CA ALA A 254 -31.38 -4.82 -13.78
C ALA A 254 -30.97 -3.50 -14.45
N LEU A 255 -30.60 -2.50 -13.64
CA LEU A 255 -30.09 -1.21 -14.12
C LEU A 255 -28.75 -1.37 -14.85
N ALA A 256 -27.84 -2.18 -14.31
CA ALA A 256 -26.55 -2.46 -14.91
C ALA A 256 -26.71 -3.17 -16.25
N ALA A 257 -27.59 -4.18 -16.34
CA ALA A 257 -27.91 -4.87 -17.59
C ALA A 257 -28.46 -3.91 -18.66
N LEU A 258 -29.40 -3.05 -18.28
CA LEU A 258 -29.96 -2.03 -19.17
C LEU A 258 -28.88 -1.03 -19.64
N ALA A 259 -28.05 -0.55 -18.73
CA ALA A 259 -26.98 0.40 -19.03
C ALA A 259 -25.90 -0.21 -19.94
N THR A 260 -25.52 -1.47 -19.72
CA THR A 260 -24.58 -2.21 -20.59
C THR A 260 -25.14 -2.36 -22.01
N LEU A 261 -26.42 -2.71 -22.15
CA LEU A 261 -27.07 -2.79 -23.45
C LEU A 261 -27.20 -1.40 -24.10
N ALA A 262 -27.60 -0.39 -23.33
CA ALA A 262 -27.72 0.99 -23.82
C ALA A 262 -26.38 1.52 -24.34
N TRP A 263 -25.28 1.29 -23.63
CA TRP A 263 -23.93 1.65 -24.07
C TRP A 263 -23.57 1.03 -25.43
N SER A 264 -24.07 -0.18 -25.69
CA SER A 264 -23.80 -0.92 -26.92
C SER A 264 -24.58 -0.41 -28.14
N VAL A 265 -25.69 0.30 -27.94
CA VAL A 265 -26.59 0.74 -29.02
C VAL A 265 -26.54 2.27 -29.20
N LEU A 266 -26.22 3.02 -28.14
CA LEU A 266 -26.15 4.47 -28.20
C LEU A 266 -24.98 4.96 -29.07
N PRO A 267 -25.17 6.05 -29.84
CA PRO A 267 -24.09 6.70 -30.58
C PRO A 267 -23.13 7.42 -29.63
N ASP A 268 -21.95 7.79 -30.12
CA ASP A 268 -20.97 8.54 -29.35
C ASP A 268 -21.54 9.87 -28.83
N GLY A 269 -21.42 10.08 -27.52
CA GLY A 269 -21.93 11.28 -26.86
C GLY A 269 -22.14 11.09 -25.35
N PRO A 270 -22.68 12.13 -24.67
CA PRO A 270 -22.85 12.13 -23.22
C PRO A 270 -23.75 10.99 -22.70
N LEU A 271 -24.72 10.54 -23.49
CA LEU A 271 -25.61 9.45 -23.12
C LEU A 271 -24.90 8.08 -23.11
N ARG A 272 -24.06 7.82 -24.12
CA ARG A 272 -23.21 6.61 -24.16
C ARG A 272 -22.22 6.62 -22.99
N ALA A 273 -21.61 7.77 -22.70
CA ALA A 273 -20.74 7.96 -21.55
C ALA A 273 -21.46 7.69 -20.21
N GLY A 274 -22.66 8.26 -20.03
CA GLY A 274 -23.47 8.02 -18.84
C GLY A 274 -23.85 6.55 -18.67
N ALA A 275 -24.20 5.87 -19.76
CA ALA A 275 -24.49 4.44 -19.75
C ALA A 275 -23.26 3.60 -19.40
N PHE A 276 -22.08 3.95 -19.91
CA PHE A 276 -20.81 3.32 -19.55
C PHE A 276 -20.53 3.43 -18.04
N LEU A 277 -20.60 4.66 -17.51
CA LEU A 277 -20.34 4.94 -16.10
C LEU A 277 -21.35 4.22 -15.21
N LEU A 278 -22.64 4.29 -15.54
CA LEU A 278 -23.70 3.64 -14.79
C LEU A 278 -23.54 2.11 -14.81
N ALA A 279 -23.27 1.51 -15.97
CA ALA A 279 -23.04 0.08 -16.09
C ALA A 279 -21.86 -0.38 -15.23
N THR A 280 -20.70 0.26 -15.42
CA THR A 280 -19.44 -0.15 -14.79
C THR A 280 -19.49 0.04 -13.28
N THR A 281 -19.96 1.20 -12.81
CA THR A 281 -20.07 1.47 -11.36
C THR A 281 -21.11 0.59 -10.69
N THR A 282 -22.25 0.31 -11.34
CA THR A 282 -23.32 -0.51 -10.75
C THR A 282 -22.94 -1.99 -10.73
N TRP A 283 -22.32 -2.54 -11.79
CA TRP A 283 -21.83 -3.92 -11.80
C TRP A 283 -20.78 -4.15 -10.71
N ILE A 284 -19.74 -3.30 -10.69
CA ILE A 284 -18.65 -3.42 -9.72
C ILE A 284 -19.19 -3.20 -8.31
N GLY A 285 -19.92 -2.11 -8.06
CA GLY A 285 -20.45 -1.77 -6.73
C GLY A 285 -21.37 -2.87 -6.17
N THR A 286 -22.29 -3.38 -6.97
CA THR A 286 -23.25 -4.40 -6.50
C THR A 286 -22.58 -5.73 -6.22
N LEU A 287 -21.75 -6.22 -7.14
CA LEU A 287 -21.15 -7.56 -7.04
C LEU A 287 -19.95 -7.61 -6.09
N THR A 288 -19.15 -6.55 -6.01
CA THR A 288 -17.92 -6.56 -5.20
C THR A 288 -18.10 -5.93 -3.82
N ILE A 289 -18.96 -4.90 -3.71
CA ILE A 289 -19.18 -4.16 -2.46
C ILE A 289 -20.47 -4.61 -1.78
N ASN A 290 -21.64 -4.44 -2.41
CA ASN A 290 -22.93 -4.73 -1.75
C ASN A 290 -23.12 -6.23 -1.47
N ALA A 291 -22.69 -7.11 -2.38
CA ALA A 291 -22.76 -8.56 -2.20
C ALA A 291 -21.80 -9.11 -1.13
N SER A 292 -20.82 -8.32 -0.69
CA SER A 292 -19.82 -8.74 0.29
C SER A 292 -20.44 -8.87 1.69
N PRO A 293 -20.37 -10.06 2.35
CA PRO A 293 -20.98 -10.28 3.66
C PRO A 293 -20.13 -9.79 4.84
N PHE A 294 -18.92 -9.30 4.58
CA PHE A 294 -17.95 -8.93 5.62
C PHE A 294 -18.23 -7.53 6.22
N MET A 295 -18.96 -6.69 5.50
CA MET A 295 -19.50 -5.42 5.98
C MET A 295 -21.02 -5.51 6.10
N ARG A 296 -21.65 -4.61 6.86
CA ARG A 296 -23.12 -4.60 7.04
C ARG A 296 -23.83 -3.98 5.83
N PHE A 297 -23.49 -4.44 4.63
CA PHE A 297 -24.19 -4.19 3.38
C PHE A 297 -25.20 -5.31 3.10
N ASP A 298 -25.87 -5.31 1.96
CA ASP A 298 -26.95 -6.26 1.67
C ASP A 298 -26.50 -7.71 1.73
N GLY A 299 -25.31 -8.03 1.22
CA GLY A 299 -24.72 -9.36 1.25
C GLY A 299 -24.64 -9.95 2.66
N TYR A 300 -24.46 -9.11 3.69
CA TYR A 300 -24.53 -9.55 5.08
C TYR A 300 -25.94 -9.95 5.49
N PHE A 301 -26.95 -9.16 5.13
CA PHE A 301 -28.35 -9.46 5.44
C PHE A 301 -28.85 -10.66 4.63
N LEU A 302 -28.48 -10.79 3.35
CA LEU A 302 -28.75 -11.98 2.55
C LEU A 302 -28.14 -13.23 3.20
N LEU A 303 -26.88 -13.17 3.62
CA LEU A 303 -26.22 -14.31 4.27
C LEU A 303 -26.84 -14.61 5.64
N SER A 304 -27.17 -13.58 6.41
CA SER A 304 -27.86 -13.68 7.71
C SER A 304 -29.21 -14.37 7.56
N ASP A 305 -30.04 -13.94 6.60
CA ASP A 305 -31.35 -14.54 6.32
C ASP A 305 -31.23 -15.94 5.69
N TRP A 306 -30.21 -16.16 4.85
CA TRP A 306 -29.93 -17.49 4.31
C TRP A 306 -29.46 -18.47 5.39
N LEU A 307 -28.71 -18.03 6.39
CA LEU A 307 -28.31 -18.88 7.51
C LEU A 307 -29.37 -18.94 8.63
N ASP A 308 -30.42 -18.14 8.52
CA ASP A 308 -31.43 -17.90 9.55
C ASP A 308 -30.79 -17.54 10.91
N MET A 309 -29.79 -16.66 10.82
CA MET A 309 -28.89 -16.31 11.92
C MET A 309 -28.85 -14.79 12.06
N PRO A 310 -29.84 -14.17 12.74
CA PRO A 310 -29.78 -12.74 13.04
C PRO A 310 -28.54 -12.42 13.86
N ASN A 311 -28.03 -11.19 13.70
CA ASN A 311 -26.79 -10.71 14.34
C ASN A 311 -25.56 -11.59 14.04
N LEU A 312 -25.46 -12.09 12.81
CA LEU A 312 -24.40 -12.99 12.34
C LEU A 312 -22.99 -12.51 12.70
N HIS A 313 -22.66 -11.23 12.54
CA HIS A 313 -21.32 -10.71 12.88
C HIS A 313 -21.03 -10.85 14.37
N ASP A 314 -21.96 -10.46 15.24
CA ASP A 314 -21.73 -10.46 16.69
C ASP A 314 -21.59 -11.90 17.22
N ARG A 315 -22.43 -12.81 16.71
CA ARG A 315 -22.35 -14.26 16.99
C ARG A 315 -21.03 -14.85 16.49
N ALA A 316 -20.67 -14.58 15.23
CA ALA A 316 -19.41 -15.05 14.65
C ALA A 316 -18.19 -14.53 15.44
N PHE A 317 -18.17 -13.25 15.80
CA PHE A 317 -17.07 -12.67 16.58
C PHE A 317 -16.98 -13.25 17.99
N ALA A 318 -18.09 -13.63 18.62
CA ALA A 318 -18.06 -14.37 19.88
C ALA A 318 -17.38 -15.73 19.71
N PHE A 319 -17.69 -16.47 18.65
CA PHE A 319 -17.02 -17.73 18.32
C PHE A 319 -15.53 -17.55 18.00
N GLY A 320 -15.14 -16.51 17.25
CA GLY A 320 -13.74 -16.20 16.96
C GLY A 320 -12.92 -15.90 18.22
N ARG A 321 -13.46 -15.06 19.11
CA ARG A 321 -12.83 -14.75 20.41
C ARG A 321 -12.72 -15.99 21.30
N TRP A 322 -13.78 -16.77 21.42
CA TRP A 322 -13.78 -18.01 22.17
C TRP A 322 -12.73 -18.99 21.62
N TRP A 323 -12.69 -19.22 20.30
CA TRP A 323 -11.71 -20.11 19.69
C TRP A 323 -10.28 -19.62 19.92
N MET A 324 -10.02 -18.31 19.82
CA MET A 324 -8.71 -17.73 20.09
C MET A 324 -8.29 -17.95 21.54
N ARG A 325 -9.18 -17.71 22.50
CA ARG A 325 -8.91 -17.93 23.93
C ARG A 325 -8.64 -19.40 24.26
N GLU A 326 -9.45 -20.31 23.72
CA GLU A 326 -9.23 -21.75 23.89
C GLU A 326 -7.92 -22.21 23.24
N ARG A 327 -7.60 -21.69 22.05
CA ARG A 327 -6.39 -22.10 21.33
C ARG A 327 -5.11 -21.54 21.95
N LEU A 328 -5.15 -20.34 22.51
CA LEU A 328 -3.99 -19.68 23.12
C LEU A 328 -3.78 -20.08 24.58
N PHE A 329 -4.85 -20.17 25.36
CA PHE A 329 -4.79 -20.28 26.82
C PHE A 329 -5.54 -21.50 27.40
N GLY A 330 -6.44 -22.13 26.63
CA GLY A 330 -7.17 -23.32 27.07
C GLY A 330 -8.06 -23.10 28.31
N LEU A 331 -8.79 -21.97 28.33
CA LEU A 331 -9.63 -21.53 29.46
C LEU A 331 -10.83 -22.45 29.74
N ARG A 332 -11.19 -23.35 28.81
CA ARG A 332 -12.38 -24.22 28.87
C ARG A 332 -13.69 -23.46 29.07
N ASP A 333 -13.80 -22.29 28.47
CA ASP A 333 -15.04 -21.54 28.47
C ASP A 333 -16.13 -22.35 27.72
N PRO A 334 -17.39 -22.35 28.21
CA PRO A 334 -18.48 -22.97 27.49
C PRO A 334 -18.61 -22.34 26.11
N GLN A 335 -18.99 -23.16 25.13
CA GLN A 335 -19.25 -22.67 23.78
C GLN A 335 -20.30 -21.53 23.85
N PRO A 336 -20.11 -20.41 23.12
CA PRO A 336 -21.02 -19.25 23.24
C PRO A 336 -22.49 -19.60 23.01
N GLU A 337 -22.75 -20.48 22.05
CA GLU A 337 -24.08 -20.96 21.72
C GLU A 337 -24.02 -22.41 21.23
N PRO A 338 -25.01 -23.27 21.53
CA PRO A 338 -25.06 -24.64 21.01
C PRO A 338 -25.23 -24.61 19.48
N CYS A 339 -24.30 -25.22 18.75
CA CYS A 339 -24.40 -25.34 17.29
C CYS A 339 -23.61 -26.53 16.74
N ALA A 340 -24.02 -27.03 15.56
CA ALA A 340 -23.36 -28.15 14.90
C ALA A 340 -21.88 -27.85 14.56
N PRO A 341 -20.98 -28.84 14.58
CA PRO A 341 -19.53 -28.63 14.37
C PRO A 341 -19.16 -27.98 13.03
N LYS A 342 -19.97 -28.19 11.97
CA LYS A 342 -19.77 -27.54 10.66
C LYS A 342 -20.07 -26.04 10.74
N ARG A 343 -21.20 -25.69 11.37
CA ARG A 343 -21.62 -24.30 11.57
C ARG A 343 -20.66 -23.54 12.48
N ARG A 344 -20.17 -24.18 13.54
CA ARG A 344 -19.11 -23.63 14.40
C ARG A 344 -17.86 -23.26 13.60
N ARG A 345 -17.36 -24.19 12.78
CA ARG A 345 -16.18 -23.94 11.93
C ARG A 345 -16.41 -22.80 10.95
N PHE A 346 -17.59 -22.74 10.34
CA PHE A 346 -17.99 -21.64 9.47
C PHE A 346 -17.98 -20.29 10.21
N LEU A 347 -18.59 -20.19 11.39
CA LEU A 347 -18.64 -18.94 12.17
C LEU A 347 -17.25 -18.46 12.59
N ILE A 348 -16.38 -19.39 12.98
CA ILE A 348 -14.98 -19.07 13.33
C ILE A 348 -14.25 -18.55 12.08
N ALA A 349 -14.29 -19.29 10.96
CA ALA A 349 -13.63 -18.87 9.72
C ALA A 349 -14.17 -17.51 9.22
N PHE A 350 -15.50 -17.34 9.25
CA PHE A 350 -16.18 -16.11 8.88
C PHE A 350 -15.78 -14.93 9.78
N SER A 351 -15.56 -15.15 11.08
CA SER A 351 -15.10 -14.11 12.00
C SER A 351 -13.71 -13.58 11.63
N PHE A 352 -12.75 -14.47 11.36
CA PHE A 352 -11.39 -14.09 10.97
C PHE A 352 -11.37 -13.46 9.58
N ALA A 353 -12.11 -14.01 8.62
CA ALA A 353 -12.25 -13.43 7.29
C ALA A 353 -12.84 -12.02 7.36
N THR A 354 -13.87 -11.81 8.18
CA THR A 354 -14.47 -10.48 8.40
C THR A 354 -13.50 -9.50 9.06
N TRP A 355 -12.73 -9.93 10.06
CA TRP A 355 -11.73 -9.07 10.70
C TRP A 355 -10.61 -8.67 9.73
N LEU A 356 -10.10 -9.63 8.96
CA LEU A 356 -9.09 -9.37 7.94
C LEU A 356 -9.62 -8.45 6.83
N TYR A 357 -10.82 -8.73 6.32
CA TYR A 357 -11.46 -7.90 5.30
C TYR A 357 -11.64 -6.46 5.79
N ARG A 358 -12.16 -6.27 7.01
CA ARG A 358 -12.31 -4.95 7.62
C ARG A 358 -10.96 -4.24 7.74
N LEU A 359 -9.93 -4.94 8.24
CA LEU A 359 -8.59 -4.38 8.36
C LEU A 359 -8.07 -3.88 7.00
N VAL A 360 -8.20 -4.69 5.95
CA VAL A 360 -7.79 -4.32 4.60
C VAL A 360 -8.59 -3.14 4.07
N VAL A 361 -9.92 -3.15 4.20
CA VAL A 361 -10.77 -2.06 3.69
C VAL A 361 -10.48 -0.73 4.38
N PHE A 362 -10.41 -0.71 5.71
CA PHE A 362 -10.10 0.52 6.45
C PHE A 362 -8.68 1.01 6.14
N PHE A 363 -7.69 0.10 6.12
CA PHE A 363 -6.33 0.46 5.71
C PHE A 363 -6.26 1.05 4.30
N SER A 364 -6.98 0.46 3.33
CA SER A 364 -7.08 0.98 1.97
C SER A 364 -7.74 2.36 1.92
N ILE A 365 -8.79 2.60 2.70
CA ILE A 365 -9.43 3.93 2.80
C ILE A 365 -8.44 4.94 3.37
N ALA A 366 -7.73 4.61 4.46
CA ALA A 366 -6.73 5.48 5.06
C ALA A 366 -5.60 5.82 4.06
N LEU A 367 -5.13 4.85 3.29
CA LEU A 367 -4.11 5.03 2.26
C LEU A 367 -4.60 5.93 1.10
N VAL A 368 -5.83 5.70 0.63
CA VAL A 368 -6.45 6.56 -0.39
C VAL A 368 -6.57 7.99 0.12
N VAL A 369 -7.04 8.20 1.36
CA VAL A 369 -7.16 9.54 1.95
C VAL A 369 -5.79 10.21 2.10
N TYR A 370 -4.76 9.45 2.51
CA TYR A 370 -3.39 9.93 2.63
C TYR A 370 -2.83 10.45 1.30
N HIS A 371 -3.09 9.75 0.18
CA HIS A 371 -2.59 10.13 -1.14
C HIS A 371 -3.49 11.11 -1.91
N ALA A 372 -4.81 11.11 -1.68
CA ALA A 372 -5.77 11.87 -2.48
C ALA A 372 -6.18 13.23 -1.86
N PHE A 373 -6.05 13.40 -0.54
CA PHE A 373 -6.41 14.64 0.15
C PHE A 373 -5.17 15.29 0.76
N PHE A 374 -5.11 15.41 2.09
CA PHE A 374 -3.97 15.94 2.82
C PHE A 374 -3.38 14.89 3.76
N LYS A 375 -2.06 14.72 3.72
CA LYS A 375 -1.32 13.66 4.44
C LYS A 375 -1.71 13.57 5.93
N ALA A 376 -1.88 14.71 6.59
CA ALA A 376 -2.24 14.75 8.01
C ALA A 376 -3.63 14.15 8.31
N LEU A 377 -4.61 14.28 7.40
CA LEU A 377 -5.93 13.63 7.56
C LEU A 377 -5.80 12.12 7.46
N GLY A 378 -5.06 11.65 6.45
CA GLY A 378 -4.84 10.23 6.24
C GLY A 378 -4.14 9.60 7.43
N LEU A 379 -3.13 10.29 7.98
CA LEU A 379 -2.40 9.84 9.17
C LEU A 379 -3.29 9.87 10.42
N MET A 380 -4.09 10.93 10.62
CA MET A 380 -5.05 11.01 11.73
C MET A 380 -6.08 9.88 11.64
N LEU A 381 -6.68 9.67 10.47
CA LEU A 381 -7.66 8.61 10.24
C LEU A 381 -7.03 7.24 10.47
N PHE A 382 -5.82 7.00 9.96
CA PHE A 382 -5.06 5.78 10.20
C PHE A 382 -4.87 5.51 11.69
N PHE A 383 -4.43 6.49 12.49
CA PHE A 383 -4.27 6.29 13.94
C PHE A 383 -5.59 6.03 14.65
N VAL A 384 -6.67 6.71 14.27
CA VAL A 384 -8.02 6.48 14.82
C VAL A 384 -8.50 5.07 14.48
N GLU A 385 -8.38 4.64 13.23
CA GLU A 385 -8.79 3.32 12.75
C GLU A 385 -7.93 2.22 13.37
N PHE A 386 -6.61 2.36 13.34
CA PHE A 386 -5.67 1.44 13.97
C PHE A 386 -5.95 1.29 15.47
N GLY A 387 -6.16 2.42 16.15
CA GLY A 387 -6.53 2.46 17.56
C GLY A 387 -7.84 1.73 17.84
N TRP A 388 -8.87 1.95 17.03
CA TRP A 388 -10.20 1.39 17.26
C TRP A 388 -10.34 -0.08 16.83
N PHE A 389 -9.73 -0.48 15.72
CA PHE A 389 -9.89 -1.82 15.13
C PHE A 389 -8.81 -2.82 15.58
N ILE A 390 -7.60 -2.37 15.92
CA ILE A 390 -6.49 -3.25 16.32
C ILE A 390 -6.21 -3.07 17.81
N VAL A 391 -5.82 -1.86 18.23
CA VAL A 391 -5.34 -1.64 19.61
C VAL A 391 -6.44 -1.91 20.63
N ARG A 392 -7.64 -1.35 20.44
CA ARG A 392 -8.74 -1.48 21.41
C ARG A 392 -9.25 -2.92 21.57
N PRO A 393 -9.49 -3.72 20.51
CA PRO A 393 -9.88 -5.12 20.67
C PRO A 393 -8.79 -5.94 21.35
N ILE A 394 -7.53 -5.76 20.97
CA ILE A 394 -6.40 -6.44 21.62
C ILE A 394 -6.30 -6.03 23.09
N ALA A 395 -6.35 -4.74 23.42
CA ALA A 395 -6.31 -4.25 24.80
C ALA A 395 -7.48 -4.77 25.64
N ARG A 396 -8.69 -4.88 25.06
CA ARG A 396 -9.85 -5.47 25.74
C ARG A 396 -9.66 -6.95 26.00
N GLU A 397 -9.13 -7.71 25.05
CA GLU A 397 -8.84 -9.13 25.22
C GLU A 397 -7.71 -9.38 26.22
N ILE A 398 -6.62 -8.58 26.16
CA ILE A 398 -5.54 -8.59 27.15
C ILE A 398 -6.12 -8.27 28.54
N GLY A 399 -6.91 -7.21 28.67
CA GLY A 399 -7.54 -6.85 29.94
C GLY A 399 -8.50 -7.92 30.46
N ALA A 400 -9.23 -8.59 29.57
CA ALA A 400 -10.09 -9.72 29.93
C ALA A 400 -9.28 -10.93 30.41
N CYS A 401 -8.20 -11.29 29.72
CA CYS A 401 -7.30 -12.37 30.11
C CYS A 401 -6.56 -12.04 31.42
N TRP A 402 -6.14 -10.78 31.60
CA TRP A 402 -5.45 -10.32 32.80
C TRP A 402 -6.36 -10.39 34.03
N ARG A 403 -7.62 -9.96 33.92
CA ARG A 403 -8.61 -10.11 34.99
C ARG A 403 -8.85 -11.57 35.37
N ARG A 404 -8.74 -12.49 34.40
CA ARG A 404 -8.91 -13.93 34.57
C ARG A 404 -7.59 -14.70 34.72
N ARG A 405 -6.52 -14.03 35.15
CA ARG A 405 -5.21 -14.66 35.30
C ARG A 405 -5.19 -15.82 36.30
N SER A 406 -6.13 -15.84 37.25
CA SER A 406 -6.33 -16.96 38.19
C SER A 406 -6.74 -18.26 37.50
N ASP A 407 -7.41 -18.16 36.36
CA ASP A 407 -7.94 -19.30 35.61
C ASP A 407 -6.89 -19.87 34.63
N LEU A 408 -5.76 -19.17 34.46
CA LEU A 408 -4.67 -19.56 33.59
C LEU A 408 -3.80 -20.63 34.25
N HIS A 409 -3.87 -21.85 33.72
CA HIS A 409 -3.01 -22.95 34.13
C HIS A 409 -1.90 -23.21 33.10
N TRP A 410 -0.75 -23.73 33.55
CA TRP A 410 0.41 -24.07 32.71
C TRP A 410 0.16 -25.37 31.92
N ARG A 411 -0.76 -25.29 30.95
CA ARG A 411 -1.17 -26.39 30.08
C ARG A 411 -0.37 -26.38 28.78
N ARG A 412 -0.58 -27.39 27.92
CA ARG A 412 0.12 -27.51 26.62
C ARG A 412 -0.12 -26.28 25.74
N GLU A 413 -1.33 -25.74 25.75
CA GLU A 413 -1.75 -24.57 24.99
C GLU A 413 -1.02 -23.33 25.48
N THR A 414 -1.09 -23.02 26.77
CA THR A 414 -0.40 -21.89 27.41
C THR A 414 1.11 -21.98 27.25
N ARG A 415 1.70 -23.17 27.43
CA ARG A 415 3.13 -23.43 27.20
C ARG A 415 3.53 -23.17 25.76
N ARG A 416 2.76 -23.68 24.79
CA ARG A 416 3.04 -23.44 23.37
C ARG A 416 2.96 -21.95 23.06
N THR A 417 1.92 -21.26 23.54
CA THR A 417 1.77 -19.82 23.32
C THR A 417 2.90 -19.03 23.98
N ALA A 418 3.36 -19.42 25.17
CA ALA A 418 4.49 -18.79 25.84
C ALA A 418 5.81 -19.04 25.10
N VAL A 419 6.06 -20.26 24.61
CA VAL A 419 7.26 -20.58 23.81
C VAL A 419 7.26 -19.83 22.49
N ILE A 420 6.14 -19.83 21.76
CA ILE A 420 6.01 -19.07 20.51
C ILE A 420 6.18 -17.58 20.77
N GLY A 421 5.56 -17.06 21.85
CA GLY A 421 5.72 -15.67 22.26
C GLY A 421 7.16 -15.32 22.60
N ALA A 422 7.87 -16.19 23.31
CA ALA A 422 9.29 -16.02 23.64
C ALA A 422 10.19 -16.08 22.40
N LEU A 423 9.91 -16.99 21.46
CA LEU A 423 10.63 -17.08 20.19
C LEU A 423 10.41 -15.84 19.32
N LEU A 424 9.18 -15.34 19.22
CA LEU A 424 8.86 -14.10 18.50
C LEU A 424 9.53 -12.90 19.17
N PHE A 425 9.43 -12.79 20.49
CA PHE A 425 10.10 -11.73 21.25
C PHE A 425 11.62 -11.78 21.04
N GLY A 426 12.21 -12.97 21.14
CA GLY A 426 13.62 -13.20 20.85
C GLY A 426 13.98 -12.77 19.43
N PHE A 427 13.19 -13.15 18.43
CA PHE A 427 13.43 -12.78 17.02
C PHE A 427 13.43 -11.27 16.78
N PHE A 428 12.51 -10.52 17.40
CA PHE A 428 12.43 -9.07 17.23
C PHE A 428 13.46 -8.29 18.05
N VAL A 429 13.89 -8.83 19.21
CA VAL A 429 14.77 -8.14 20.17
C VAL A 429 16.23 -8.56 20.06
N LEU A 430 16.53 -9.80 19.66
CA LEU A 430 17.91 -10.25 19.51
C LEU A 430 18.55 -9.59 18.29
N PRO A 431 19.73 -8.97 18.44
CA PRO A 431 20.46 -8.37 17.34
C PRO A 431 21.17 -9.47 16.53
N TRP A 432 20.44 -10.07 15.57
CA TRP A 432 20.94 -11.17 14.73
C TRP A 432 21.34 -10.71 13.32
N HIS A 433 20.77 -9.62 12.80
CA HIS A 433 21.23 -9.00 11.55
C HIS A 433 22.44 -8.10 11.80
N GLY A 434 23.59 -8.45 11.22
CA GLY A 434 24.83 -7.68 11.30
C GLY A 434 25.28 -7.18 9.92
N GLY A 435 25.99 -6.05 9.92
CA GLY A 435 26.61 -5.47 8.73
C GLY A 435 25.78 -4.34 8.09
N VAL A 436 26.48 -3.45 7.41
CA VAL A 436 25.92 -2.44 6.51
C VAL A 436 26.24 -2.89 5.09
N SER A 437 25.22 -3.16 4.29
CA SER A 437 25.40 -3.57 2.89
C SER A 437 25.13 -2.39 1.97
N GLY A 438 26.06 -2.11 1.05
CA GLY A 438 25.91 -1.07 0.03
C GLY A 438 26.41 -1.55 -1.32
N PRO A 439 25.86 -1.03 -2.43
CA PRO A 439 26.46 -1.23 -3.74
C PRO A 439 27.86 -0.62 -3.76
N ALA A 440 28.79 -1.32 -4.41
CA ALA A 440 30.19 -0.96 -4.43
C ALA A 440 30.83 -1.23 -5.78
N VAL A 441 31.87 -0.47 -6.09
CA VAL A 441 32.77 -0.68 -7.23
C VAL A 441 34.17 -0.84 -6.69
N LEU A 442 34.86 -1.89 -7.12
CA LEU A 442 36.30 -2.07 -6.90
C LEU A 442 37.01 -2.06 -8.23
N GLY A 443 38.14 -1.35 -8.27
CA GLY A 443 38.99 -1.23 -9.43
C GLY A 443 40.48 -1.28 -9.05
N PRO A 444 41.36 -1.24 -10.04
CA PRO A 444 42.80 -1.21 -9.82
C PRO A 444 43.22 0.06 -9.05
N LEU A 445 44.21 -0.07 -8.17
CA LEU A 445 44.75 1.06 -7.40
C LEU A 445 45.32 2.15 -8.31
N ARG A 446 45.97 1.76 -9.41
CA ARG A 446 46.50 2.64 -10.45
C ARG A 446 45.97 2.20 -11.81
N ALA A 447 45.25 3.09 -12.47
CA ALA A 447 44.88 2.97 -13.88
C ALA A 447 44.99 4.35 -14.53
N GLN A 448 45.48 4.39 -15.77
CA GLN A 448 45.55 5.62 -16.55
C GLN A 448 45.27 5.33 -18.02
N GLY A 449 44.27 6.02 -18.56
CA GLY A 449 44.00 6.06 -20.00
C GLY A 449 44.97 6.97 -20.73
N LEU A 450 45.45 6.49 -21.88
CA LEU A 450 46.27 7.23 -22.83
C LEU A 450 45.41 7.57 -24.05
N TYR A 451 45.50 8.84 -24.46
CA TYR A 451 44.70 9.41 -25.53
C TYR A 451 45.59 9.98 -26.63
N ALA A 452 45.09 10.02 -27.86
CA ALA A 452 45.76 10.64 -28.98
C ALA A 452 45.85 12.17 -28.77
N PRO A 453 47.05 12.76 -28.63
CA PRO A 453 47.19 14.19 -28.31
C PRO A 453 46.78 15.10 -29.47
N GLU A 454 46.91 14.64 -30.72
CA GLU A 454 46.55 15.35 -31.95
C GLU A 454 46.08 14.32 -32.99
N ALA A 455 45.35 14.77 -34.03
CA ALA A 455 44.88 13.87 -35.09
C ALA A 455 46.05 13.35 -35.96
N GLY A 456 46.09 12.04 -36.18
CA GLY A 456 47.17 11.39 -36.95
C GLY A 456 46.91 9.90 -37.15
N TYR A 457 47.84 9.20 -37.79
CA TYR A 457 47.75 7.75 -38.01
C TYR A 457 48.82 6.98 -37.25
N VAL A 458 48.51 5.72 -36.94
CA VAL A 458 49.45 4.82 -36.27
C VAL A 458 50.53 4.38 -37.25
N THR A 459 51.79 4.58 -36.87
CA THR A 459 52.95 4.25 -37.72
C THR A 459 53.23 2.75 -37.74
N ALA A 460 53.74 2.24 -38.87
CA ALA A 460 54.19 0.84 -39.00
C ALA A 460 55.64 0.64 -38.50
N GLN A 461 56.34 1.74 -38.24
CA GLN A 461 57.76 1.79 -37.90
C GLN A 461 58.04 1.51 -36.42
N ALA A 462 57.01 1.50 -35.58
CA ALA A 462 57.11 1.23 -34.14
C ALA A 462 56.22 0.04 -33.74
N PRO A 463 56.60 -0.71 -32.69
CA PRO A 463 55.74 -1.77 -32.16
C PRO A 463 54.45 -1.17 -31.59
N ILE A 464 53.33 -1.84 -31.84
CA ILE A 464 52.02 -1.54 -31.26
C ILE A 464 51.81 -2.51 -30.10
N ALA A 465 51.59 -1.98 -28.90
CA ALA A 465 51.30 -2.78 -27.72
C ALA A 465 50.00 -3.57 -27.90
N ARG A 466 50.02 -4.83 -27.45
CA ARG A 466 48.85 -5.72 -27.53
C ARG A 466 48.06 -5.71 -26.22
N ASP A 467 46.78 -6.00 -26.33
CA ASP A 467 45.95 -6.27 -25.15
C ASP A 467 46.57 -7.38 -24.29
N GLY A 468 46.64 -7.15 -22.98
CA GLY A 468 47.27 -8.04 -22.01
C GLY A 468 48.80 -8.00 -21.94
N GLN A 469 49.48 -7.16 -22.73
CA GLN A 469 50.94 -7.05 -22.69
C GLN A 469 51.42 -6.35 -21.41
N ARG A 470 52.39 -6.94 -20.71
CA ARG A 470 53.09 -6.28 -19.58
C ARG A 470 54.14 -5.31 -20.10
N VAL A 471 54.13 -4.09 -19.57
CA VAL A 471 54.99 -2.98 -19.97
C VAL A 471 55.65 -2.32 -18.77
N ARG A 472 56.84 -1.76 -18.99
CA ARG A 472 57.56 -0.98 -17.97
C ARG A 472 57.36 0.52 -18.15
N ALA A 473 57.55 1.28 -17.08
CA ALA A 473 57.54 2.74 -17.13
C ALA A 473 58.52 3.26 -18.21
N GLY A 474 58.02 4.12 -19.11
CA GLY A 474 58.75 4.72 -20.23
C GLY A 474 58.76 3.92 -21.54
N GLU A 475 58.27 2.68 -21.53
CA GLU A 475 58.19 1.83 -22.72
C GLU A 475 57.22 2.42 -23.76
N VAL A 476 57.60 2.35 -25.04
CA VAL A 476 56.81 2.89 -26.15
C VAL A 476 55.69 1.92 -26.50
N LEU A 477 54.45 2.41 -26.51
CA LEU A 477 53.26 1.60 -26.78
C LEU A 477 52.74 1.76 -28.20
N ALA A 478 52.80 2.99 -28.72
CA ALA A 478 52.52 3.30 -30.11
C ALA A 478 53.19 4.64 -30.48
N VAL A 479 53.48 4.81 -31.76
CA VAL A 479 53.92 6.08 -32.32
C VAL A 479 52.92 6.52 -33.36
N LEU A 480 52.37 7.73 -33.18
CA LEU A 480 51.47 8.37 -34.11
C LEU A 480 52.26 9.29 -35.05
N ALA A 481 51.82 9.40 -36.29
CA ALA A 481 52.32 10.38 -37.24
C ALA A 481 51.20 11.32 -37.66
N SER A 482 51.43 12.63 -37.54
CA SER A 482 50.53 13.66 -38.03
C SER A 482 51.22 14.44 -39.15
N PRO A 483 50.81 14.24 -40.41
CA PRO A 483 51.34 14.99 -41.55
C PRO A 483 51.16 16.51 -41.38
N ASP A 484 50.01 16.93 -40.82
CA ASP A 484 49.72 18.33 -40.59
C ASP A 484 50.66 18.94 -39.53
N LEU A 485 50.87 18.25 -38.40
CA LEU A 485 51.81 18.72 -37.38
C LEU A 485 53.25 18.77 -37.91
N THR A 486 53.63 17.79 -38.74
CA THR A 486 54.95 17.75 -39.39
C THR A 486 55.14 18.92 -40.36
N HIS A 487 54.13 19.21 -41.18
CA HIS A 487 54.14 20.36 -42.10
C HIS A 487 54.20 21.69 -41.35
N ARG A 488 53.41 21.85 -40.27
CA ARG A 488 53.47 23.04 -39.40
C ARG A 488 54.84 23.23 -38.78
N LEU A 489 55.48 22.16 -38.30
CA LEU A 489 56.84 22.21 -37.76
C LEU A 489 57.86 22.64 -38.82
N GLN A 490 57.80 22.06 -40.02
CA GLN A 490 58.70 22.42 -41.12
C GLN A 490 58.53 23.88 -41.55
N ALA A 491 57.29 24.37 -41.66
CA ALA A 491 57.02 25.77 -41.96
C ALA A 491 57.57 26.71 -40.86
N ALA A 492 57.33 26.38 -39.59
CA ALA A 492 57.85 27.17 -38.47
C ALA A 492 59.39 27.16 -38.41
N GLN A 493 60.04 26.04 -38.76
CA GLN A 493 61.51 25.96 -38.86
C GLN A 493 62.05 26.81 -40.00
N ALA A 494 61.38 26.84 -41.16
CA ALA A 494 61.77 27.70 -42.27
C ALA A 494 61.64 29.19 -41.91
N ASP A 495 60.55 29.57 -41.23
CA ASP A 495 60.32 30.94 -40.75
C ASP A 495 61.37 31.35 -39.70
N GLU A 496 61.69 30.45 -38.76
CA GLU A 496 62.72 30.68 -37.75
C GLU A 496 64.11 30.85 -38.38
N ALA A 497 64.44 30.02 -39.39
CA ALA A 497 65.70 30.14 -40.13
C ALA A 497 65.78 31.45 -40.94
N LEU A 498 64.69 31.88 -41.58
CA LEU A 498 64.62 33.15 -42.30
C LEU A 498 64.80 34.35 -41.36
N LEU A 499 64.08 34.36 -40.25
CA LEU A 499 64.20 35.41 -39.23
C LEU A 499 65.59 35.40 -38.58
N GLY A 500 66.16 34.22 -38.34
CA GLY A 500 67.52 34.07 -37.84
C GLY A 500 68.55 34.68 -38.79
N TRP A 501 68.44 34.38 -40.09
CA TRP A 501 69.30 34.98 -41.13
C TRP A 501 69.13 36.50 -41.21
N GLN A 502 67.90 37.03 -41.12
CA GLN A 502 67.66 38.48 -41.10
C GLN A 502 68.28 39.16 -39.87
N VAL A 503 68.23 38.50 -38.70
CA VAL A 503 68.90 39.00 -37.48
C VAL A 503 70.42 38.98 -37.65
N GLU A 504 71.00 37.97 -38.31
CA GLU A 504 72.45 37.90 -38.57
C GLU A 504 72.92 38.95 -39.58
N GLN A 505 72.12 39.26 -40.60
CA GLN A 505 72.41 40.28 -41.61
C GLN A 505 72.12 41.72 -41.15
N GLN A 506 71.51 41.90 -39.97
CA GLN A 506 71.04 43.18 -39.46
C GLN A 506 72.13 44.28 -39.47
N SER A 507 73.40 43.94 -39.24
CA SER A 507 74.50 44.91 -39.24
C SER A 507 74.92 45.41 -40.63
N PHE A 508 74.42 44.80 -41.70
CA PHE A 508 74.83 45.08 -43.08
C PHE A 508 73.72 45.70 -43.95
N ASP A 509 72.48 45.82 -43.44
CA ASP A 509 71.33 46.39 -44.14
C ASP A 509 70.63 47.47 -43.27
N GLU A 510 70.61 48.70 -43.77
CA GLU A 510 70.08 49.88 -43.08
C GLU A 510 68.58 49.75 -42.73
N ARG A 511 67.78 49.02 -43.54
CA ARG A 511 66.36 48.78 -43.27
C ARG A 511 66.14 47.78 -42.13
N LEU A 512 67.01 46.77 -42.02
CA LEU A 512 66.94 45.78 -40.92
C LEU A 512 67.45 46.39 -39.61
N LEU A 513 68.39 47.33 -39.70
CA LEU A 513 68.96 48.06 -38.57
C LEU A 513 67.90 48.90 -37.83
N GLU A 514 67.02 49.59 -38.57
CA GLU A 514 65.87 50.32 -38.01
C GLU A 514 64.86 49.42 -37.29
N GLN A 515 64.69 48.17 -37.74
CA GLN A 515 63.73 47.21 -37.18
C GLN A 515 64.30 46.34 -36.06
N GLY A 516 65.57 46.51 -35.71
CA GLY A 516 66.39 45.55 -34.95
C GLY A 516 65.74 44.91 -33.72
N VAL A 517 65.18 45.69 -32.81
CA VAL A 517 64.56 45.17 -31.57
C VAL A 517 63.28 44.38 -31.87
N ALA A 518 62.49 44.83 -32.85
CA ALA A 518 61.27 44.14 -33.25
C ALA A 518 61.60 42.83 -34.00
N LEU A 519 62.66 42.83 -34.81
CA LEU A 519 63.13 41.66 -35.54
C LEU A 519 63.65 40.56 -34.58
N ARG A 520 64.45 40.94 -33.57
CA ARG A 520 64.92 40.00 -32.54
C ARG A 520 63.77 39.35 -31.77
N ARG A 521 62.76 40.14 -31.38
CA ARG A 521 61.55 39.61 -30.71
C ARG A 521 60.75 38.65 -31.60
N ARG A 522 60.68 38.90 -32.91
CA ARG A 522 60.03 37.98 -33.86
C ARG A 522 60.78 36.66 -33.98
N TRP A 523 62.12 36.71 -34.04
CA TRP A 523 62.93 35.50 -34.05
C TRP A 523 62.77 34.68 -32.77
N ASP A 524 62.81 35.33 -31.59
CA ASP A 524 62.58 34.65 -30.31
C ASP A 524 61.17 33.99 -30.25
N ALA A 525 60.13 34.66 -30.77
CA ALA A 525 58.78 34.10 -30.87
C ALA A 525 58.69 32.92 -31.85
N ALA A 526 59.38 32.99 -32.99
CA ALA A 526 59.48 31.88 -33.94
C ALA A 526 60.18 30.67 -33.32
N ARG A 527 61.27 30.90 -32.57
CA ARG A 527 61.99 29.85 -31.83
C ARG A 527 61.12 29.19 -30.76
N GLN A 528 60.31 29.97 -30.03
CA GLN A 528 59.33 29.42 -29.08
C GLN A 528 58.28 28.57 -29.78
N THR A 529 57.80 29.00 -30.96
CA THR A 529 56.85 28.24 -31.78
C THR A 529 57.45 26.90 -32.22
N VAL A 530 58.68 26.89 -32.74
CA VAL A 530 59.40 25.65 -33.10
C VAL A 530 59.56 24.75 -31.88
N THR A 531 59.92 25.30 -30.71
CA THR A 531 60.06 24.53 -29.48
C THR A 531 58.73 23.89 -29.05
N GLY A 532 57.62 24.63 -29.12
CA GLY A 532 56.29 24.14 -28.80
C GLY A 532 55.79 23.05 -29.75
N LEU A 533 55.97 23.23 -31.06
CA LEU A 533 55.63 22.22 -32.07
C LEU A 533 56.51 20.96 -31.94
N THR A 534 57.80 21.13 -31.64
CA THR A 534 58.71 20.00 -31.36
C THR A 534 58.23 19.19 -30.15
N ALA A 535 57.77 19.85 -29.09
CA ALA A 535 57.21 19.17 -27.92
C ALA A 535 55.90 18.42 -28.23
N GLN A 536 55.03 18.98 -29.07
CA GLN A 536 53.81 18.30 -29.53
C GLN A 536 54.13 17.06 -30.38
N VAL A 537 55.13 17.13 -31.27
CA VAL A 537 55.61 15.96 -32.03
C VAL A 537 56.14 14.89 -31.10
N ALA A 538 56.85 15.26 -30.02
CA ALA A 538 57.33 14.29 -29.03
C ALA A 538 56.19 13.58 -28.29
N GLN A 539 55.04 14.24 -28.08
CA GLN A 539 53.85 13.65 -27.44
C GLN A 539 53.15 12.61 -28.33
N LEU A 540 53.38 12.61 -29.65
CA LEU A 540 52.86 11.58 -30.55
C LEU A 540 53.45 10.18 -30.28
N THR A 541 54.52 10.10 -29.48
CA THR A 541 55.05 8.83 -28.96
C THR A 541 54.36 8.52 -27.63
N LEU A 542 53.36 7.63 -27.66
CA LEU A 542 52.66 7.18 -26.46
C LEU A 542 53.56 6.24 -25.66
N ARG A 543 53.79 6.59 -24.38
CA ARG A 543 54.65 5.83 -23.46
C ARG A 543 53.91 5.44 -22.20
N ALA A 544 54.28 4.29 -21.63
CA ALA A 544 53.73 3.87 -20.36
C ALA A 544 54.20 4.78 -19.20
N PRO A 545 53.31 5.33 -18.38
CA PRO A 545 53.69 6.20 -17.26
C PRO A 545 54.19 5.43 -16.03
N PHE A 546 53.82 4.15 -15.90
CA PHE A 546 54.25 3.25 -14.83
C PHE A 546 54.25 1.79 -15.30
N ASP A 547 54.85 0.89 -14.52
CA ASP A 547 54.84 -0.54 -14.77
C ASP A 547 53.42 -1.10 -14.67
N GLY A 548 52.96 -1.85 -15.67
CA GLY A 548 51.57 -2.32 -15.70
C GLY A 548 51.28 -3.26 -16.85
N THR A 549 49.99 -3.52 -17.07
CA THR A 549 49.46 -4.28 -18.19
C THR A 549 48.64 -3.35 -19.08
N VAL A 550 48.87 -3.42 -20.39
CA VAL A 550 48.11 -2.66 -21.39
C VAL A 550 46.76 -3.34 -21.62
N GLN A 551 45.70 -2.54 -21.61
CA GLN A 551 44.37 -2.91 -22.04
C GLN A 551 43.94 -2.01 -23.20
N THR A 552 43.28 -2.59 -24.19
CA THR A 552 42.73 -1.84 -25.33
C THR A 552 41.52 -2.57 -25.87
N ASP A 553 40.44 -1.83 -26.14
CA ASP A 553 39.18 -2.40 -26.62
C ASP A 553 39.24 -2.77 -28.12
N ASP A 554 40.06 -2.04 -28.89
CA ASP A 554 40.21 -2.22 -30.32
C ASP A 554 41.65 -2.54 -30.71
N ALA A 555 41.83 -3.56 -31.55
CA ALA A 555 43.15 -3.90 -32.08
C ALA A 555 43.63 -2.79 -33.03
N LEU A 556 44.45 -1.87 -32.52
CA LEU A 556 45.10 -0.84 -33.33
C LEU A 556 45.98 -1.48 -34.41
N ALA A 557 45.69 -1.14 -35.66
CA ALA A 557 46.47 -1.55 -36.81
C ALA A 557 47.34 -0.40 -37.33
N PRO A 558 48.51 -0.70 -37.93
CA PRO A 558 49.27 0.30 -38.66
C PRO A 558 48.42 0.94 -39.75
N GLY A 559 48.47 2.27 -39.87
CA GLY A 559 47.70 3.04 -40.84
C GLY A 559 46.31 3.49 -40.35
N THR A 560 45.85 3.05 -39.18
CA THR A 560 44.58 3.54 -38.60
C THR A 560 44.69 5.01 -38.24
N TRP A 561 43.71 5.81 -38.67
CA TRP A 561 43.61 7.24 -38.36
C TRP A 561 42.85 7.45 -37.04
N LEU A 562 43.42 8.25 -36.14
CA LEU A 562 42.84 8.57 -34.83
C LEU A 562 42.58 10.08 -34.76
N PRO A 563 41.37 10.51 -34.34
CA PRO A 563 41.11 11.91 -34.05
C PRO A 563 41.83 12.34 -32.77
N ARG A 564 41.94 13.67 -32.58
CA ARG A 564 42.46 14.23 -31.34
C ARG A 564 41.53 13.89 -30.17
N GLY A 565 42.10 13.39 -29.07
CA GLY A 565 41.38 13.00 -27.87
C GLY A 565 40.83 11.58 -27.91
N GLU A 566 41.09 10.81 -28.98
CA GLU A 566 40.69 9.40 -29.06
C GLU A 566 41.39 8.59 -27.98
N HIS A 567 40.65 7.72 -27.28
CA HIS A 567 41.22 6.78 -26.30
C HIS A 567 41.95 5.65 -27.03
N VAL A 568 43.15 5.30 -26.57
CA VAL A 568 44.03 4.34 -27.28
C VAL A 568 44.36 3.13 -26.40
N PHE A 569 44.84 3.39 -25.17
CA PHE A 569 45.27 2.34 -24.24
C PHE A 569 44.89 2.70 -22.81
N ASP A 570 44.53 1.72 -22.00
CA ASP A 570 44.53 1.81 -20.55
C ASP A 570 45.74 1.06 -19.98
N ILE A 571 46.42 1.66 -19.01
CA ILE A 571 47.55 1.01 -18.33
C ILE A 571 47.14 0.75 -16.90
N VAL A 572 47.07 -0.54 -16.55
CA VAL A 572 46.62 -1.01 -15.25
C VAL A 572 47.80 -1.49 -14.43
N GLY A 573 47.95 -0.97 -13.21
CA GLY A 573 49.04 -1.32 -12.31
C GLY A 573 48.99 -2.78 -11.84
N PRO A 574 50.13 -3.39 -11.50
CA PRO A 574 50.20 -4.83 -11.23
C PRO A 574 49.63 -5.25 -9.87
N ILE A 575 49.59 -4.35 -8.89
CA ILE A 575 49.23 -4.66 -7.50
C ILE A 575 48.37 -3.55 -6.90
N GLY A 576 47.35 -3.97 -6.14
CA GLY A 576 46.53 -3.11 -5.31
C GLY A 576 45.13 -2.89 -5.89
N VAL A 577 44.14 -2.95 -5.00
CA VAL A 577 42.73 -2.72 -5.32
C VAL A 577 42.25 -1.55 -4.47
N LYS A 578 41.53 -0.63 -5.08
CA LYS A 578 40.79 0.43 -4.39
C LYS A 578 39.32 0.31 -4.75
N GLY A 579 38.44 0.72 -3.86
CA GLY A 579 37.02 0.72 -4.18
C GLY A 579 36.25 1.74 -3.40
N GLU A 580 35.03 1.96 -3.85
CA GLU A 580 34.06 2.83 -3.23
C GLU A 580 32.77 2.06 -3.02
N ALA A 581 32.19 2.18 -1.83
CA ALA A 581 30.87 1.67 -1.51
C ALA A 581 29.96 2.83 -1.14
N PHE A 582 28.68 2.70 -1.45
CA PHE A 582 27.70 3.75 -1.21
C PHE A 582 26.68 3.24 -0.19
N VAL A 583 26.57 3.95 0.94
CA VAL A 583 25.69 3.59 2.06
C VAL A 583 24.67 4.69 2.31
N GLY A 584 23.49 4.33 2.81
CA GLY A 584 22.46 5.29 3.17
C GLY A 584 22.79 6.07 4.45
N GLU A 585 22.11 7.19 4.65
CA GLU A 585 22.24 8.06 5.82
C GLU A 585 22.10 7.32 7.17
N GLU A 586 21.12 6.42 7.28
CA GLU A 586 20.88 5.64 8.52
C GLU A 586 22.05 4.73 8.90
N ASP A 587 22.85 4.36 7.90
CA ASP A 587 23.95 3.39 8.01
C ASP A 587 25.33 4.05 8.03
N ALA A 588 25.48 5.27 7.52
CA ALA A 588 26.74 6.02 7.52
C ALA A 588 27.31 6.23 8.94
N GLY A 589 26.44 6.43 9.93
CA GLY A 589 26.85 6.56 11.34
C GLY A 589 27.22 5.24 12.03
N ARG A 590 27.13 4.10 11.34
CA ARG A 590 27.39 2.76 11.91
C ARG A 590 28.73 2.16 11.48
N VAL A 591 29.42 2.80 10.54
CA VAL A 591 30.68 2.32 9.97
C VAL A 591 31.84 3.16 10.48
N GLU A 592 32.92 2.50 10.90
CA GLU A 592 34.12 3.16 11.42
C GLU A 592 35.37 2.78 10.62
N PRO A 593 36.33 3.70 10.45
CA PRO A 593 37.60 3.39 9.80
C PRO A 593 38.27 2.15 10.42
N GLY A 594 38.68 1.20 9.59
CA GLY A 594 39.25 -0.07 10.02
C GLY A 594 38.28 -1.26 10.05
N ASP A 595 36.97 -1.03 9.83
CA ASP A 595 35.97 -2.10 9.71
C ASP A 595 36.32 -3.09 8.60
N ARG A 596 36.01 -4.38 8.84
CA ARG A 596 36.15 -5.43 7.81
C ARG A 596 35.09 -5.24 6.74
N VAL A 597 35.52 -5.26 5.48
CA VAL A 597 34.65 -5.18 4.30
C VAL A 597 34.73 -6.50 3.56
N SER A 598 33.58 -7.11 3.30
CA SER A 598 33.49 -8.26 2.40
C SER A 598 32.79 -7.82 1.12
N PHE A 599 33.52 -7.79 0.02
CA PHE A 599 32.98 -7.48 -1.29
C PHE A 599 32.64 -8.76 -2.04
N VAL A 600 31.41 -8.82 -2.54
CA VAL A 600 30.95 -9.88 -3.42
C VAL A 600 30.70 -9.25 -4.79
N ALA A 601 31.50 -9.66 -5.78
CA ALA A 601 31.36 -9.19 -7.15
C ALA A 601 30.03 -9.64 -7.76
N SER A 602 29.51 -8.86 -8.71
CA SER A 602 28.36 -9.27 -9.54
C SER A 602 28.70 -10.44 -10.47
N LEU A 603 29.98 -10.60 -10.80
CA LEU A 603 30.53 -11.69 -11.61
C LEU A 603 30.92 -12.86 -10.70
N PRO A 604 30.27 -14.05 -10.83
CA PRO A 604 30.53 -15.20 -9.95
C PRO A 604 31.97 -15.71 -10.00
N GLU A 605 32.68 -15.46 -11.10
CA GLU A 605 34.07 -15.86 -11.33
C GLU A 605 35.06 -15.09 -10.43
N VAL A 606 34.66 -13.91 -9.96
CA VAL A 606 35.45 -13.05 -9.08
C VAL A 606 34.96 -13.31 -7.65
N GLY A 607 35.65 -14.20 -6.95
CA GLY A 607 35.31 -14.62 -5.59
C GLY A 607 35.20 -13.47 -4.58
N THR A 608 34.78 -13.79 -3.35
CA THR A 608 34.65 -12.78 -2.29
C THR A 608 36.01 -12.18 -1.92
N LEU A 609 36.11 -10.85 -1.97
CA LEU A 609 37.31 -10.12 -1.57
C LEU A 609 37.12 -9.52 -0.19
N HIS A 610 38.09 -9.75 0.70
CA HIS A 610 38.06 -9.20 2.06
C HIS A 610 39.01 -8.01 2.16
N CYS A 611 38.47 -6.81 2.30
CA CYS A 611 39.21 -5.56 2.41
C CYS A 611 38.95 -4.89 3.76
N ARG A 612 39.53 -3.70 3.98
CA ARG A 612 39.20 -2.84 5.12
C ARG A 612 38.68 -1.50 4.66
N MET A 613 37.84 -0.90 5.50
CA MET A 613 37.37 0.45 5.28
C MET A 613 38.49 1.43 5.63
N THR A 614 38.85 2.32 4.70
CA THR A 614 39.87 3.35 4.95
C THR A 614 39.24 4.62 5.52
N ALA A 615 38.11 5.05 4.96
CA ALA A 615 37.40 6.25 5.41
C ALA A 615 35.92 6.21 5.01
N VAL A 616 35.10 7.01 5.69
CA VAL A 616 33.72 7.33 5.31
C VAL A 616 33.61 8.84 5.15
N ASP A 617 33.11 9.29 4.01
CA ASP A 617 32.86 10.70 3.75
C ASP A 617 31.68 11.14 4.63
N ARG A 618 31.80 12.26 5.35
CA ARG A 618 30.74 12.79 6.23
C ARG A 618 29.73 13.68 5.51
N VAL A 619 29.91 13.86 4.21
CA VAL A 619 29.09 14.73 3.37
C VAL A 619 28.34 13.86 2.37
N ASN A 620 27.07 14.18 2.13
CA ASN A 620 26.25 13.54 1.12
C ASN A 620 26.87 13.70 -0.28
N VAL A 621 26.83 12.64 -1.08
CA VAL A 621 27.28 12.65 -2.48
C VAL A 621 26.30 13.46 -3.31
N ALA A 622 26.74 14.61 -3.82
CA ALA A 622 25.92 15.51 -4.64
C ALA A 622 25.74 14.99 -6.07
N THR A 623 26.80 14.42 -6.65
CA THR A 623 26.82 13.81 -7.98
C THR A 623 27.51 12.47 -7.91
N LEU A 624 26.94 11.46 -8.58
CA LEU A 624 27.52 10.13 -8.69
C LEU A 624 28.46 10.08 -9.90
N ASP A 625 29.75 9.90 -9.63
CA ASP A 625 30.78 9.79 -10.67
C ASP A 625 30.85 8.39 -11.31
N GLU A 626 30.15 7.41 -10.71
CA GLU A 626 30.15 5.99 -11.11
C GLU A 626 28.87 5.60 -11.87
N PRO A 627 28.82 5.77 -13.22
CA PRO A 627 27.63 5.47 -14.01
C PRO A 627 27.23 4.00 -13.96
N MET A 628 28.17 3.08 -13.71
CA MET A 628 27.89 1.64 -13.59
C MET A 628 26.97 1.31 -12.40
N LEU A 629 26.90 2.19 -11.39
CA LEU A 629 26.02 2.01 -10.23
C LEU A 629 24.66 2.70 -10.40
N ALA A 630 24.51 3.59 -11.37
CA ALA A 630 23.31 4.39 -11.57
C ALA A 630 22.13 3.58 -12.14
N SER A 631 20.94 3.73 -11.55
CA SER A 631 19.70 3.08 -11.99
C SER A 631 19.27 3.42 -13.41
N VAL A 632 19.61 4.62 -13.89
CA VAL A 632 19.34 5.05 -15.27
C VAL A 632 20.09 4.15 -16.28
N TYR A 633 21.24 3.59 -15.87
CA TYR A 633 22.04 2.64 -16.65
C TYR A 633 21.89 1.19 -16.17
N GLY A 634 20.85 0.89 -15.37
CA GLY A 634 20.57 -0.46 -14.86
C GLY A 634 21.29 -0.85 -13.56
N GLY A 635 22.00 0.10 -12.93
CA GLY A 635 22.67 -0.11 -11.64
C GLY A 635 21.74 -0.05 -10.42
N PRO A 636 22.23 -0.45 -9.23
CA PRO A 636 21.42 -0.57 -8.01
C PRO A 636 21.16 0.76 -7.28
N LEU A 637 21.89 1.84 -7.58
CA LEU A 637 21.69 3.14 -6.92
C LEU A 637 20.61 3.96 -7.64
N PRO A 638 19.51 4.32 -6.96
CA PRO A 638 18.46 5.15 -7.54
C PRO A 638 18.97 6.58 -7.76
N VAL A 639 19.16 6.95 -9.02
CA VAL A 639 19.62 8.28 -9.43
C VAL A 639 18.69 8.90 -10.46
N GLN A 640 18.65 10.23 -10.49
CA GLN A 640 18.00 11.02 -11.53
C GLN A 640 19.05 11.78 -12.33
N GLN A 641 18.92 11.78 -13.65
CA GLN A 641 19.76 12.58 -14.51
C GLN A 641 19.21 14.00 -14.62
N GLN A 642 20.05 15.00 -14.36
CA GLN A 642 19.64 16.41 -14.49
C GLN A 642 19.50 16.81 -15.97
N PRO A 643 18.39 17.46 -16.39
CA PRO A 643 18.11 17.74 -17.81
C PRO A 643 19.16 18.62 -18.52
N ASN A 644 19.80 19.55 -17.80
CA ASN A 644 20.71 20.53 -18.40
C ASN A 644 22.19 20.11 -18.32
N THR A 645 22.59 19.42 -17.25
CA THR A 645 24.00 19.10 -16.96
C THR A 645 24.35 17.65 -17.25
N HIS A 646 23.35 16.79 -17.51
CA HIS A 646 23.49 15.33 -17.61
C HIS A 646 24.15 14.65 -16.39
N GLN A 647 24.30 15.37 -15.28
CA GLN A 647 24.86 14.85 -14.04
C GLN A 647 23.89 13.86 -13.37
N LEU A 648 24.45 12.82 -12.78
CA LEU A 648 23.72 11.79 -12.06
C LEU A 648 23.58 12.20 -10.59
N VAL A 649 22.36 12.47 -10.14
CA VAL A 649 22.10 12.91 -8.76
C VAL A 649 21.35 11.80 -8.01
N PRO A 650 21.86 11.31 -6.86
CA PRO A 650 21.15 10.35 -6.02
C PRO A 650 19.78 10.86 -5.55
N LEU A 651 18.75 10.00 -5.60
CA LEU A 651 17.39 10.33 -5.13
C LEU A 651 17.28 10.36 -3.60
N ALA A 652 18.24 9.76 -2.89
CA ALA A 652 18.30 9.69 -1.44
C ALA A 652 19.70 10.08 -0.95
N ALA A 653 19.80 10.55 0.30
CA ALA A 653 21.08 10.87 0.94
C ALA A 653 21.98 9.64 0.99
N THR A 654 23.10 9.72 0.27
CA THR A 654 24.04 8.63 0.02
C THR A 654 25.45 9.09 0.41
N TYR A 655 26.13 8.28 1.22
CA TYR A 655 27.45 8.57 1.74
C TYR A 655 28.46 7.61 1.12
N ARG A 656 29.60 8.16 0.69
CA ARG A 656 30.67 7.37 0.10
C ARG A 656 31.56 6.79 1.18
N VAL A 657 31.81 5.50 1.08
CA VAL A 657 32.74 4.72 1.91
C VAL A 657 33.90 4.28 1.04
N ARG A 658 35.12 4.64 1.44
CA ARG A 658 36.35 4.25 0.75
C ARG A 658 36.85 2.91 1.28
N ILE A 659 37.11 2.00 0.36
CA ILE A 659 37.61 0.65 0.61
C ILE A 659 39.07 0.60 0.16
N GLY A 660 39.93 0.07 1.03
CA GLY A 660 41.35 -0.14 0.77
C GLY A 660 41.89 -1.33 1.54
N ASP A 661 43.22 -1.47 1.59
CA ASP A 661 43.93 -2.58 2.25
C ASP A 661 43.38 -3.96 1.87
N CYS A 662 43.02 -4.13 0.59
CA CYS A 662 42.66 -5.41 0.01
C CYS A 662 43.92 -6.28 -0.16
N PRO A 663 43.78 -7.62 -0.25
CA PRO A 663 44.89 -8.55 -0.49
C PRO A 663 45.71 -8.14 -1.72
N ALA A 664 47.04 -8.00 -1.54
CA ALA A 664 47.96 -7.45 -2.54
C ALA A 664 48.41 -8.46 -3.61
N ASP A 665 47.86 -9.66 -3.61
CA ASP A 665 48.25 -10.79 -4.44
C ASP A 665 47.45 -10.92 -5.75
N GLN A 666 46.43 -10.07 -5.97
CA GLN A 666 45.57 -10.13 -7.14
C GLN A 666 45.62 -8.85 -7.98
N SER A 667 45.95 -9.00 -9.26
CA SER A 667 45.82 -7.95 -10.26
C SER A 667 44.36 -7.82 -10.68
N TRP A 668 43.76 -6.64 -10.52
CA TRP A 668 42.39 -6.37 -10.92
C TRP A 668 42.38 -5.77 -12.33
N PRO A 669 41.76 -6.43 -13.33
CA PRO A 669 41.85 -5.97 -14.70
C PRO A 669 41.02 -4.71 -14.94
N ARG A 670 39.84 -4.58 -14.35
CA ARG A 670 38.91 -3.47 -14.60
C ARG A 670 38.06 -3.18 -13.38
N GLU A 671 37.30 -2.09 -13.41
CA GLU A 671 36.28 -1.83 -12.41
C GLU A 671 35.17 -2.88 -12.46
N ILE A 672 34.83 -3.42 -11.28
CA ILE A 672 33.81 -4.45 -11.11
C ILE A 672 32.80 -3.97 -10.08
N VAL A 673 31.54 -3.97 -10.49
CA VAL A 673 30.41 -3.70 -9.62
C VAL A 673 30.13 -4.91 -8.74
N GLY A 674 29.74 -4.67 -7.50
CA GLY A 674 29.31 -5.70 -6.58
C GLY A 674 28.60 -5.11 -5.37
N THR A 675 28.53 -5.93 -4.32
CA THR A 675 27.95 -5.53 -3.03
C THR A 675 29.00 -5.64 -1.95
N ALA A 676 29.21 -4.55 -1.20
CA ALA A 676 30.11 -4.52 -0.06
C ALA A 676 29.30 -4.63 1.23
N THR A 677 29.65 -5.60 2.06
CA THR A 677 29.15 -5.71 3.44
C THR A 677 30.22 -5.21 4.40
N ILE A 678 29.93 -4.11 5.10
CA ILE A 678 30.86 -3.36 5.94
C ILE A 678 30.50 -3.58 7.41
N GLY A 679 31.51 -3.92 8.22
CA GLY A 679 31.43 -3.98 9.68
C GLY A 679 30.66 -5.18 10.25
N GLY A 680 30.60 -5.24 11.58
CA GLY A 680 29.96 -6.32 12.35
C GLY A 680 28.81 -5.88 13.25
N ALA A 681 28.41 -4.60 13.20
CA ALA A 681 27.41 -4.04 14.10
C ALA A 681 26.05 -4.72 13.92
N ARG A 682 25.62 -5.45 14.96
CA ARG A 682 24.35 -6.18 14.98
C ARG A 682 23.24 -5.29 15.54
N GLN A 683 22.07 -5.28 14.89
CA GLN A 683 20.89 -4.56 15.39
C GLN A 683 19.68 -5.47 15.46
N SER A 684 18.82 -5.20 16.44
CA SER A 684 17.52 -5.83 16.55
C SER A 684 16.51 -5.17 15.61
N LEU A 685 15.54 -5.93 15.14
CA LEU A 685 14.47 -5.41 14.28
C LEU A 685 13.63 -4.35 15.00
N ALA A 686 13.41 -4.53 16.31
CA ALA A 686 12.70 -3.57 17.14
C ALA A 686 13.40 -2.19 17.20
N TRP A 687 14.72 -2.19 17.35
CA TRP A 687 15.50 -0.94 17.40
C TRP A 687 15.52 -0.24 16.05
N ARG A 688 15.62 -1.00 14.95
CA ARG A 688 15.53 -0.47 13.58
C ARG A 688 14.16 0.17 13.31
N ALA A 689 13.07 -0.49 13.71
CA ALA A 689 11.72 0.06 13.56
C ALA A 689 11.52 1.35 14.39
N LEU A 690 12.07 1.40 15.61
CA LEU A 690 12.00 2.60 16.46
C LEU A 690 12.77 3.78 15.82
N LYS A 691 13.99 3.55 15.34
CA LYS A 691 14.78 4.57 14.65
C LYS A 691 14.12 5.06 13.37
N TRP A 692 13.53 4.15 12.59
CA TRP A 692 12.78 4.52 11.38
C TRP A 692 11.54 5.36 11.71
N LEU A 693 10.79 5.00 12.76
CA LEU A 693 9.66 5.82 13.22
C LEU A 693 10.11 7.21 13.70
N ALA A 694 11.25 7.29 14.38
CA ALA A 694 11.83 8.56 14.81
C ALA A 694 12.28 9.42 13.61
N SER A 695 12.97 8.84 12.63
CA SER A 695 13.44 9.56 11.44
C SER A 695 12.28 10.03 10.55
N VAL A 696 11.24 9.22 10.39
CA VAL A 696 10.01 9.63 9.67
C VAL A 696 9.31 10.75 10.42
N PHE A 697 9.22 10.67 11.75
CA PHE A 697 8.61 11.73 12.55
C PHE A 697 9.39 13.04 12.41
N GLU A 698 10.72 13.01 12.52
CA GLU A 698 11.58 14.19 12.37
C GLU A 698 11.43 14.82 10.97
N ARG A 699 11.50 13.99 9.92
CA ARG A 699 11.37 14.41 8.51
C ARG A 699 10.00 14.99 8.15
N GLU A 700 8.92 14.48 8.71
CA GLU A 700 7.56 15.00 8.49
C GLU A 700 7.16 16.10 9.50
N SER A 701 7.90 16.25 10.61
CA SER A 701 7.68 17.33 11.61
C SER A 701 8.30 18.67 11.23
N GLY A 702 9.16 18.70 10.21
CA GLY A 702 9.72 19.94 9.66
C GLY A 702 10.70 20.66 10.59
N ALA A 703 11.49 19.92 11.37
CA ALA A 703 12.63 20.46 12.11
C ALA A 703 13.86 20.65 11.20
#